data_AF-B0NW20-F1
#
_entry.id   AF-B0NW20-F1
#
_cell.length_a   1.000
_cell.length_b   1.000
_cell.length_c   1.000
_cell.angle_alpha   90.00
_cell.angle_beta   90.00
_cell.angle_gamma   90.00
#
_symmetry.space_group_name_H-M   'P 1'
#
loop_
_entity.id
_entity.type
_entity.pdbx_description
1 polymer ?
#
loop_
_entity_poly.entity_id
_entity_poly.type
_entity_poly.pdbx_seq_one_letter_code
_entity_poly.pdbx_strand_id
1 'polypeptide(L)'
;MKSKLSSTFNKLRIIMVAALTVFCVSCDKTETTDTTGFILHYLGITDIGPSMSYTLKAPAYKGSTPYDFTITKITLDNESFSNNDNFVINSETGEITVQNTDEMKPGLYNISIGCYSNGKFFDFKDAVQVNMLLAVPEGVSVEPAEVLVKMEDENWWEASAKVITDAEKHVSIIKYEFAEDESREYRKYFTIENGIITFNPDQKDNIVPGEKYVLSLKLTTKAGEHLYPDAVTFKVISKPYNLQYKPKEVKVEKNTAHESQLPTIQGSEGMNYSIKSISPEATGFTIDEKTGKISIAENSLSTIGAIYNINVMVSNEYGSAEFPEAYTVTVVDFINPIDPTTFSYVVPETYEEMEYTIPVAGGLIGDEVIYNFADNNSEAIKEQIEKGRMSIDIESGKIFIAKKNTLAPGDYTVSVKASNVKSEVTTSFTLTIKANPNKFTFYYGNNLGLSPAENYANQYEVDYDGTFSELKALNLTPTTTLNGKNAKWELVVKKVLGGKDQLLETTINENTGTIDFSNAKLQSADVCVGMLVVKATVGDGPLAYSVTAPVFVRSSKKASKNLIKYTPFVIQMNPKTGGRSAIPTTVASDNLIMDFRTNFNFFEVNTTTANGVQPSTAGSIMNDLWVNFYKTTGANSGNVNTGAKKPMSSLDTSNGFDNTKNLDMTLGYFDQTDRSIVINPDMWKSATGEYANGVLIPQVAVSTDGSVPDKTRIIPIAIWFDENFE
;
A
#
# COMPACT_ATOMS: atom_id res chain seq x y z
N MET A 1 -32.78 -25.20 41.18
CA MET A 1 -31.50 -24.50 41.46
C MET A 1 -31.21 -23.64 40.24
N LYS A 2 -31.63 -22.37 40.20
CA LYS A 2 -30.97 -21.24 40.87
C LYS A 2 -29.46 -21.23 40.63
N SER A 3 -29.05 -20.14 39.98
CA SER A 3 -27.99 -19.23 40.43
C SER A 3 -26.59 -19.41 39.85
N LYS A 4 -26.26 -18.42 38.99
CA LYS A 4 -25.01 -17.63 38.93
C LYS A 4 -23.81 -18.42 38.41
N LEU A 5 -23.24 -18.09 37.26
CA LEU A 5 -22.48 -16.89 36.92
C LEU A 5 -22.41 -16.89 35.36
N SER A 6 -22.79 -15.93 34.53
CA SER A 6 -22.93 -14.47 34.67
C SER A 6 -21.83 -13.85 35.53
N SER A 7 -20.57 -13.99 35.11
CA SER A 7 -19.51 -12.97 35.28
C SER A 7 -18.17 -13.30 34.58
N THR A 8 -18.19 -13.80 33.35
CA THR A 8 -16.92 -13.90 32.56
C THR A 8 -17.04 -13.51 31.09
N PHE A 9 -18.26 -13.27 30.59
CA PHE A 9 -18.53 -12.78 29.24
C PHE A 9 -18.48 -11.24 29.09
N ASN A 10 -17.96 -10.51 30.09
CA ASN A 10 -17.97 -9.04 30.12
C ASN A 10 -16.63 -8.40 30.50
N LYS A 11 -15.50 -9.09 30.33
CA LYS A 11 -14.16 -8.54 30.59
C LYS A 11 -13.12 -9.04 29.59
N LEU A 12 -13.32 -8.73 28.30
CA LEU A 12 -12.22 -8.51 27.36
C LEU A 12 -12.73 -7.69 26.15
N ARG A 13 -13.35 -6.55 26.45
CA ARG A 13 -13.35 -5.38 25.56
C ARG A 13 -12.44 -4.36 26.23
N ILE A 14 -11.71 -3.63 25.41
CA ILE A 14 -10.70 -2.59 25.67
C ILE A 14 -9.28 -3.08 25.33
N ILE A 15 -8.62 -2.28 24.46
CA ILE A 15 -7.30 -2.40 23.83
C ILE A 15 -7.29 -3.41 22.66
N MET A 16 -7.17 -3.05 21.38
CA MET A 16 -6.48 -1.93 20.75
C MET A 16 -7.19 -1.59 19.42
N VAL A 17 -7.68 -0.36 19.31
CA VAL A 17 -7.89 0.32 18.03
C VAL A 17 -6.50 0.65 17.53
N ALA A 18 -6.08 0.06 16.42
CA ALA A 18 -4.90 0.48 15.68
C ALA A 18 -5.07 0.17 14.18
N ALA A 19 -5.13 1.25 13.42
CA ALA A 19 -4.83 1.38 11.99
C ALA A 19 -5.81 0.77 10.97
N LEU A 20 -7.02 1.33 10.91
CA LEU A 20 -7.56 1.77 9.61
C LEU A 20 -7.07 3.22 9.41
N THR A 21 -6.02 3.39 8.60
CA THR A 21 -5.57 4.69 8.09
C THR A 21 -5.32 4.60 6.58
N VAL A 22 -6.42 4.77 5.85
CA VAL A 22 -6.56 5.52 4.60
C VAL A 22 -5.33 6.34 4.12
N PHE A 23 -4.90 6.00 2.90
CA PHE A 23 -4.29 6.81 1.81
C PHE A 23 -2.90 7.46 2.01
N CYS A 24 -1.95 7.11 1.12
CA CYS A 24 -1.54 7.94 -0.05
C CYS A 24 -0.17 7.47 -0.63
N VAL A 25 -0.23 6.85 -1.82
CA VAL A 25 0.62 7.07 -3.02
C VAL A 25 2.15 6.93 -2.91
N SER A 26 2.71 5.89 -3.55
CA SER A 26 3.48 6.05 -4.80
C SER A 26 3.68 4.70 -5.49
N CYS A 27 2.99 4.51 -6.62
CA CYS A 27 3.34 3.54 -7.65
C CYS A 27 4.70 3.90 -8.29
N ASP A 28 5.08 3.27 -9.42
CA ASP A 28 6.07 3.82 -10.36
C ASP A 28 7.32 3.00 -10.64
N LYS A 29 7.23 2.03 -11.56
CA LYS A 29 8.28 1.85 -12.56
C LYS A 29 8.34 3.11 -13.44
N THR A 30 9.42 3.86 -13.33
CA THR A 30 10.29 4.31 -14.43
C THR A 30 11.27 5.38 -13.94
N GLU A 31 12.12 5.02 -12.98
CA GLU A 31 13.29 5.87 -12.71
C GLU A 31 14.27 5.74 -13.89
N THR A 32 14.23 6.69 -14.83
CA THR A 32 15.42 6.95 -15.65
C THR A 32 16.29 7.97 -14.93
N THR A 33 17.29 7.46 -14.23
CA THR A 33 18.30 8.27 -13.58
C THR A 33 19.43 8.54 -14.56
N ASP A 34 19.44 9.74 -15.16
CA ASP A 34 20.70 10.42 -15.40
C ASP A 34 21.16 11.03 -14.07
N THR A 35 22.47 11.10 -13.89
CA THR A 35 23.33 11.54 -12.77
C THR A 35 23.02 12.90 -12.11
N THR A 36 21.81 13.44 -12.28
CA THR A 36 21.38 14.78 -11.87
C THR A 36 20.22 14.81 -10.86
N GLY A 37 19.59 13.67 -10.56
CA GLY A 37 18.55 13.56 -9.51
C GLY A 37 17.14 14.01 -9.91
N PHE A 38 16.85 14.05 -11.22
CA PHE A 38 15.51 14.29 -11.77
C PHE A 38 14.83 12.94 -12.10
N ILE A 39 13.62 12.71 -11.58
CA ILE A 39 12.83 11.48 -11.78
C ILE A 39 11.47 11.89 -12.32
N LEU A 40 10.93 11.14 -13.29
CA LEU A 40 9.62 11.30 -13.89
C LEU A 40 8.89 9.95 -13.87
N HIS A 41 7.59 9.96 -13.65
CA HIS A 41 6.83 8.76 -13.35
C HIS A 41 5.37 8.90 -13.76
N TYR A 42 4.85 7.98 -14.57
CA TYR A 42 3.43 7.86 -14.90
C TYR A 42 2.76 6.76 -14.08
N LEU A 43 1.49 6.90 -13.72
CA LEU A 43 0.73 5.86 -13.02
C LEU A 43 0.38 4.69 -13.97
N GLY A 44 1.05 3.54 -13.80
CA GLY A 44 0.56 2.18 -14.06
C GLY A 44 0.25 1.71 -15.49
N ILE A 45 -0.05 0.41 -15.60
CA ILE A 45 -0.50 -0.27 -16.83
C ILE A 45 -2.02 -0.17 -16.94
N THR A 46 -2.54 0.03 -18.16
CA THR A 46 -4.00 0.09 -18.42
C THR A 46 -4.43 -0.96 -19.45
N ASP A 47 -5.41 -1.81 -19.12
CA ASP A 47 -6.11 -2.66 -20.09
C ASP A 47 -7.05 -1.78 -20.93
N ILE A 48 -6.85 -1.75 -22.25
CA ILE A 48 -7.70 -1.06 -23.22
C ILE A 48 -8.24 -2.05 -24.25
N GLY A 49 -9.36 -1.69 -24.88
CA GLY A 49 -9.96 -2.47 -25.95
C GLY A 49 -10.27 -1.60 -27.16
N PRO A 50 -10.77 -2.20 -28.24
CA PRO A 50 -11.26 -1.45 -29.40
C PRO A 50 -12.31 -0.43 -29.01
N SER A 51 -12.34 0.70 -29.69
CA SER A 51 -13.29 1.81 -29.48
C SER A 51 -13.22 2.51 -28.12
N MET A 52 -12.17 2.29 -27.32
CA MET A 52 -11.95 3.01 -26.06
C MET A 52 -11.07 4.24 -26.27
N SER A 53 -11.31 5.28 -25.49
CA SER A 53 -10.35 6.36 -25.29
C SER A 53 -10.09 6.52 -23.81
N TYR A 54 -8.82 6.75 -23.47
CA TYR A 54 -8.36 6.83 -22.09
C TYR A 54 -7.30 7.92 -21.97
N THR A 55 -7.30 8.69 -20.90
CA THR A 55 -6.23 9.67 -20.63
C THR A 55 -5.51 9.29 -19.36
N LEU A 56 -4.23 8.96 -19.50
CA LEU A 56 -3.29 8.79 -18.41
C LEU A 56 -2.97 10.17 -17.83
N LYS A 57 -3.08 10.27 -16.51
CA LYS A 57 -2.79 11.50 -15.77
C LYS A 57 -1.33 11.92 -15.94
N ALA A 58 -1.09 13.21 -15.70
CA ALA A 58 0.23 13.80 -15.72
C ALA A 58 1.23 13.02 -14.85
N PRO A 59 2.50 12.92 -15.25
CA PRO A 59 3.49 12.23 -14.48
C PRO A 59 3.82 12.96 -13.17
N ALA A 60 4.05 12.19 -12.11
CA ALA A 60 4.72 12.67 -10.92
C ALA A 60 6.22 12.85 -11.21
N TYR A 61 6.87 13.81 -10.56
CA TYR A 61 8.30 14.00 -10.71
C TYR A 61 8.97 14.44 -9.40
N LYS A 62 10.27 14.16 -9.29
CA LYS A 62 11.13 14.65 -8.21
C LYS A 62 12.29 15.42 -8.84
N GLY A 63 12.50 16.66 -8.41
CA GLY A 63 13.48 17.58 -9.00
C GLY A 63 12.82 18.84 -9.58
N SER A 64 13.53 19.56 -10.45
CA SER A 64 12.99 20.76 -11.11
C SER A 64 11.84 20.41 -12.05
N THR A 65 10.86 21.32 -12.17
CA THR A 65 9.67 21.13 -13.01
C THR A 65 10.02 20.79 -14.46
N PRO A 66 9.52 19.66 -14.99
CA PRO A 66 9.70 19.30 -16.38
C PRO A 66 8.79 20.09 -17.33
N TYR A 67 9.23 20.22 -18.58
CA TYR A 67 8.49 20.88 -19.66
C TYR A 67 8.88 20.26 -21.01
N ASP A 68 8.14 20.61 -22.08
CA ASP A 68 8.34 20.12 -23.44
C ASP A 68 8.33 18.58 -23.55
N PHE A 69 7.26 17.98 -23.03
CA PHE A 69 7.05 16.52 -23.10
C PHE A 69 6.83 16.02 -24.53
N THR A 70 7.41 14.86 -24.85
CA THR A 70 7.30 14.22 -26.15
C THR A 70 7.32 12.69 -26.04
N ILE A 71 6.74 11.99 -27.00
CA ILE A 71 6.88 10.53 -27.12
C ILE A 71 8.11 10.26 -27.99
N THR A 72 9.11 9.58 -27.42
CA THR A 72 10.38 9.30 -28.10
C THR A 72 10.38 7.96 -28.82
N LYS A 73 9.59 6.99 -28.35
CA LYS A 73 9.48 5.66 -28.97
C LYS A 73 8.18 4.96 -28.56
N ILE A 74 7.60 4.19 -29.46
CA ILE A 74 6.54 3.23 -29.13
C ILE A 74 6.94 1.84 -29.64
N THR A 75 6.70 0.82 -28.83
CA THR A 75 6.80 -0.59 -29.26
C THR A 75 5.50 -1.32 -29.00
N LEU A 76 5.16 -2.29 -29.85
CA LEU A 76 4.10 -3.27 -29.64
C LEU A 76 4.77 -4.64 -29.56
N ASP A 77 4.62 -5.34 -28.42
CA ASP A 77 5.25 -6.64 -28.18
C ASP A 77 6.76 -6.65 -28.49
N ASN A 78 7.44 -5.57 -28.11
CA ASN A 78 8.86 -5.29 -28.35
C ASN A 78 9.27 -5.00 -29.81
N GLU A 79 8.33 -4.95 -30.74
CA GLU A 79 8.57 -4.48 -32.11
C GLU A 79 8.26 -3.00 -32.25
N SER A 80 8.99 -2.28 -33.10
CA SER A 80 8.75 -0.85 -33.30
C SER A 80 7.34 -0.60 -33.83
N PHE A 81 6.59 0.29 -33.17
CA PHE A 81 5.24 0.65 -33.57
C PHE A 81 5.23 2.07 -34.14
N SER A 82 4.56 2.27 -35.28
CA SER A 82 4.36 3.60 -35.85
C SER A 82 3.13 4.22 -35.21
N ASN A 83 3.32 5.26 -34.42
CA ASN A 83 2.23 5.99 -33.79
C ASN A 83 1.45 6.79 -34.85
N ASN A 84 0.19 6.43 -35.10
CA ASN A 84 -0.71 7.17 -35.98
C ASN A 84 -1.74 7.94 -35.14
N ASP A 85 -1.23 8.80 -34.25
CA ASP A 85 -2.02 9.50 -33.22
C ASP A 85 -2.80 8.57 -32.28
N ASN A 86 -2.34 7.33 -32.09
CA ASN A 86 -2.91 6.39 -31.13
C ASN A 86 -2.57 6.80 -29.69
N PHE A 87 -1.39 7.39 -29.52
CA PHE A 87 -0.90 7.92 -28.25
C PHE A 87 -0.50 9.39 -28.43
N VAL A 88 -1.17 10.29 -27.73
CA VAL A 88 -0.93 11.73 -27.82
C VAL A 88 -0.49 12.25 -26.47
N ILE A 89 0.70 12.86 -26.39
CA ILE A 89 1.18 13.47 -25.15
C ILE A 89 0.94 14.98 -25.16
N ASN A 90 0.46 15.51 -24.04
CA ASN A 90 0.38 16.93 -23.79
C ASN A 90 1.80 17.47 -23.48
N SER A 91 2.31 18.38 -24.31
CA SER A 91 3.67 18.90 -24.19
C SER A 91 3.93 19.72 -22.91
N GLU A 92 2.88 20.28 -22.31
CA GLU A 92 2.98 21.09 -21.09
C GLU A 92 2.84 20.24 -19.82
N THR A 93 1.85 19.33 -19.79
CA THR A 93 1.50 18.57 -18.58
C THR A 93 2.11 17.17 -18.55
N GLY A 94 2.49 16.62 -19.70
CA GLY A 94 2.91 15.24 -19.84
C GLY A 94 1.76 14.23 -19.91
N GLU A 95 0.49 14.61 -19.77
CA GLU A 95 -0.64 13.67 -19.88
C GLU A 95 -0.65 12.93 -21.22
N ILE A 96 -1.01 11.64 -21.22
CA ILE A 96 -1.06 10.83 -22.45
C ILE A 96 -2.48 10.38 -22.72
N THR A 97 -3.05 10.80 -23.84
CA THR A 97 -4.33 10.30 -24.34
C THR A 97 -4.10 9.13 -25.28
N VAL A 98 -4.68 7.98 -24.93
CA VAL A 98 -4.85 6.83 -25.80
C VAL A 98 -6.16 6.98 -26.56
N GLN A 99 -6.11 6.89 -27.88
CA GLN A 99 -7.24 7.11 -28.76
C GLN A 99 -7.08 6.29 -30.06
N ASN A 100 -8.10 6.33 -30.92
CA ASN A 100 -8.08 5.62 -32.21
C ASN A 100 -7.77 4.12 -32.04
N THR A 101 -8.36 3.47 -31.03
CA THR A 101 -8.01 2.07 -30.67
C THR A 101 -8.72 1.01 -31.52
N ASP A 102 -9.66 1.39 -32.40
CA ASP A 102 -10.44 0.44 -33.23
C ASP A 102 -9.58 -0.50 -34.06
N GLU A 103 -8.52 0.04 -34.65
CA GLU A 103 -7.61 -0.70 -35.53
C GLU A 103 -6.30 -1.08 -34.82
N MET A 104 -6.18 -0.78 -33.52
CA MET A 104 -5.01 -1.18 -32.74
C MET A 104 -4.98 -2.70 -32.61
N LYS A 105 -3.80 -3.27 -32.83
CA LYS A 105 -3.62 -4.71 -32.70
C LYS A 105 -3.57 -5.06 -31.21
N PRO A 106 -4.19 -6.16 -30.79
CA PRO A 106 -3.99 -6.66 -29.43
C PRO A 106 -2.51 -6.90 -29.15
N GLY A 107 -2.08 -6.64 -27.92
CA GLY A 107 -0.69 -6.76 -27.48
C GLY A 107 -0.27 -5.60 -26.56
N LEU A 108 0.95 -5.69 -26.03
CA LEU A 108 1.48 -4.74 -25.07
C LEU A 108 2.20 -3.58 -25.78
N TYR A 109 1.65 -2.39 -25.66
CA TYR A 109 2.26 -1.16 -26.14
C TYR A 109 3.16 -0.56 -25.05
N ASN A 110 4.46 -0.36 -25.32
CA ASN A 110 5.36 0.39 -24.46
C ASN A 110 5.67 1.75 -25.07
N ILE A 111 5.50 2.82 -24.30
CA ILE A 111 5.64 4.21 -24.73
C ILE A 111 6.79 4.83 -23.94
N SER A 112 7.83 5.27 -24.64
CA SER A 112 8.96 6.01 -24.08
C SER A 112 8.70 7.51 -24.19
N ILE A 113 9.03 8.26 -23.13
CA ILE A 113 8.70 9.68 -22.98
C ILE A 113 9.96 10.51 -22.78
N GLY A 114 10.12 11.58 -23.54
CA GLY A 114 11.17 12.57 -23.37
C GLY A 114 10.62 13.87 -22.75
N CYS A 115 11.43 14.58 -21.96
CA CYS A 115 11.12 15.93 -21.49
C CYS A 115 12.39 16.71 -21.15
N TYR A 116 12.27 18.03 -20.95
CA TYR A 116 13.34 18.86 -20.42
C TYR A 116 13.12 19.17 -18.94
N SER A 117 14.19 19.17 -18.16
CA SER A 117 14.21 19.72 -16.79
C SER A 117 15.52 20.47 -16.55
N ASN A 118 15.41 21.69 -16.01
CA ASN A 118 16.57 22.58 -15.76
C ASN A 118 17.51 22.75 -16.99
N GLY A 119 16.94 22.87 -18.19
CA GLY A 119 17.68 23.04 -19.45
C GLY A 119 18.36 21.77 -20.00
N LYS A 120 18.17 20.60 -19.38
CA LYS A 120 18.67 19.30 -19.86
C LYS A 120 17.52 18.42 -20.34
N PHE A 121 17.76 17.67 -21.42
CA PHE A 121 16.81 16.69 -21.93
C PHE A 121 16.98 15.34 -21.23
N PHE A 122 15.87 14.69 -20.91
CA PHE A 122 15.77 13.38 -20.29
C PHE A 122 14.86 12.49 -21.14
N ASP A 123 15.24 11.22 -21.31
CA ASP A 123 14.48 10.22 -22.06
C ASP A 123 14.15 9.02 -21.17
N PHE A 124 12.86 8.84 -20.92
CA PHE A 124 12.29 7.82 -20.07
C PHE A 124 11.82 6.65 -20.92
N LYS A 125 12.68 5.64 -21.05
CA LYS A 125 12.37 4.45 -21.84
C LYS A 125 11.22 3.65 -21.23
N ASP A 126 10.26 3.29 -22.07
CA ASP A 126 9.09 2.48 -21.72
C ASP A 126 8.36 3.02 -20.46
N ALA A 127 8.30 4.35 -20.35
CA ALA A 127 7.71 5.10 -19.24
C ALA A 127 6.25 4.74 -18.97
N VAL A 128 5.52 4.30 -20.00
CA VAL A 128 4.10 3.92 -19.92
C VAL A 128 3.86 2.62 -20.67
N GLN A 129 3.00 1.77 -20.12
CA GLN A 129 2.58 0.51 -20.75
C GLN A 129 1.05 0.46 -20.89
N VAL A 130 0.58 0.04 -22.06
CA VAL A 130 -0.85 -0.05 -22.38
C VAL A 130 -1.13 -1.41 -23.01
N ASN A 131 -2.01 -2.20 -22.40
CA ASN A 131 -2.32 -3.55 -22.88
C ASN A 131 -3.60 -3.54 -23.73
N MET A 132 -3.47 -3.78 -25.03
CA MET A 132 -4.61 -3.84 -25.94
C MET A 132 -5.19 -5.25 -25.98
N LEU A 133 -6.44 -5.41 -25.54
CA LEU A 133 -7.16 -6.68 -25.48
C LEU A 133 -8.10 -6.86 -26.68
N LEU A 134 -8.56 -8.10 -26.91
CA LEU A 134 -9.59 -8.38 -27.91
C LEU A 134 -10.94 -7.78 -27.49
N ALA A 135 -11.79 -7.45 -28.45
CA ALA A 135 -13.19 -7.14 -28.16
C ALA A 135 -13.92 -8.39 -27.63
N VAL A 136 -14.83 -8.21 -26.67
CA VAL A 136 -15.68 -9.29 -26.17
C VAL A 136 -16.39 -10.04 -27.31
N PRO A 137 -16.39 -11.38 -27.34
CA PRO A 137 -17.04 -12.14 -28.39
C PRO A 137 -18.54 -11.88 -28.42
N GLU A 138 -19.11 -11.96 -29.62
CA GLU A 138 -20.55 -11.85 -29.81
C GLU A 138 -21.28 -12.99 -29.05
N GLY A 139 -22.35 -12.65 -28.31
CA GLY A 139 -23.10 -13.60 -27.49
C GLY A 139 -22.69 -13.67 -26.03
N VAL A 140 -21.77 -12.82 -25.56
CA VAL A 140 -21.50 -12.61 -24.14
C VAL A 140 -22.21 -11.34 -23.67
N SER A 141 -22.93 -11.42 -22.56
CA SER A 141 -23.59 -10.28 -21.90
C SER A 141 -23.40 -10.36 -20.38
N VAL A 142 -23.72 -9.28 -19.67
CA VAL A 142 -23.85 -9.28 -18.21
C VAL A 142 -25.27 -8.89 -17.84
N GLU A 143 -25.93 -9.70 -17.02
CA GLU A 143 -27.32 -9.50 -16.62
C GLU A 143 -27.50 -9.49 -15.08
N PRO A 144 -28.14 -8.44 -14.53
CA PRO A 144 -28.44 -7.18 -15.21
C PRO A 144 -27.14 -6.40 -15.49
N ALA A 145 -27.10 -5.62 -16.57
CA ALA A 145 -26.00 -4.69 -16.86
C ALA A 145 -25.93 -3.53 -15.85
N GLU A 146 -27.03 -3.29 -15.14
CA GLU A 146 -27.12 -2.32 -14.05
C GLU A 146 -27.78 -2.96 -12.83
N VAL A 147 -27.06 -3.00 -11.71
CA VAL A 147 -27.53 -3.53 -10.43
C VAL A 147 -27.90 -2.35 -9.53
N LEU A 148 -29.18 -2.22 -9.19
CA LEU A 148 -29.63 -1.25 -8.20
C LEU A 148 -29.48 -1.85 -6.80
N VAL A 149 -28.73 -1.18 -5.94
CA VAL A 149 -28.40 -1.67 -4.60
C VAL A 149 -28.92 -0.69 -3.56
N LYS A 150 -29.88 -1.13 -2.74
CA LYS A 150 -30.44 -0.31 -1.65
C LYS A 150 -29.76 -0.68 -0.35
N MET A 151 -28.94 0.21 0.21
CA MET A 151 -28.20 -0.10 1.44
C MET A 151 -29.08 -0.33 2.68
N GLU A 152 -30.37 0.01 2.61
CA GLU A 152 -31.34 -0.28 3.67
C GLU A 152 -31.83 -1.73 3.67
N ASP A 153 -31.54 -2.51 2.63
CA ASP A 153 -31.87 -3.93 2.56
C ASP A 153 -30.92 -4.73 3.48
N GLU A 154 -31.47 -5.69 4.23
CA GLU A 154 -30.74 -6.46 5.26
C GLU A 154 -29.48 -7.18 4.71
N ASN A 155 -29.50 -7.58 3.43
CA ASN A 155 -28.40 -8.25 2.74
C ASN A 155 -28.03 -7.54 1.43
N TRP A 156 -27.99 -6.19 1.42
CA TRP A 156 -27.70 -5.42 0.20
C TRP A 156 -26.40 -5.84 -0.52
N TRP A 157 -25.40 -6.33 0.23
CA TRP A 157 -24.12 -6.79 -0.31
C TRP A 157 -24.23 -8.10 -1.13
N GLU A 158 -25.36 -8.80 -1.08
CA GLU A 158 -25.65 -9.98 -1.91
C GLU A 158 -26.19 -9.61 -3.30
N ALA A 159 -26.48 -8.32 -3.55
CA ALA A 159 -26.88 -7.86 -4.88
C ALA A 159 -25.81 -8.24 -5.91
N SER A 160 -26.26 -8.72 -7.07
CA SER A 160 -25.36 -9.34 -8.03
C SER A 160 -25.74 -9.10 -9.48
N ALA A 161 -24.75 -9.26 -10.35
CA ALA A 161 -24.91 -9.45 -11.78
C ALA A 161 -24.20 -10.72 -12.22
N LYS A 162 -24.58 -11.27 -13.38
CA LYS A 162 -24.00 -12.49 -13.89
C LYS A 162 -23.61 -12.36 -15.35
N VAL A 163 -22.42 -12.82 -15.69
CA VAL A 163 -21.99 -13.00 -17.08
C VAL A 163 -22.76 -14.18 -17.69
N ILE A 164 -23.41 -13.94 -18.82
CA ILE A 164 -24.21 -14.90 -19.56
C ILE A 164 -23.60 -15.11 -20.94
N THR A 165 -23.64 -16.35 -21.42
CA THR A 165 -23.23 -16.73 -22.77
C THR A 165 -24.42 -17.32 -23.50
N ASP A 166 -24.67 -16.84 -24.72
CA ASP A 166 -25.66 -17.41 -25.62
C ASP A 166 -25.30 -18.87 -25.94
N ALA A 167 -26.22 -19.78 -25.63
CA ALA A 167 -26.06 -21.21 -25.82
C ALA A 167 -25.85 -21.59 -27.30
N GLU A 168 -26.34 -20.78 -28.26
CA GLU A 168 -26.21 -21.04 -29.69
C GLU A 168 -24.84 -20.64 -30.26
N LYS A 169 -24.13 -19.70 -29.62
CA LYS A 169 -22.84 -19.17 -30.12
C LYS A 169 -21.61 -19.93 -29.60
N HIS A 170 -21.81 -20.96 -28.76
CA HIS A 170 -20.76 -21.83 -28.23
C HIS A 170 -19.56 -21.08 -27.60
N VAL A 171 -19.78 -19.90 -27.03
CA VAL A 171 -18.73 -19.15 -26.34
C VAL A 171 -18.52 -19.76 -24.95
N SER A 172 -17.31 -20.27 -24.69
CA SER A 172 -16.93 -20.80 -23.38
C SER A 172 -15.93 -19.86 -22.73
N ILE A 173 -16.38 -19.20 -21.67
CA ILE A 173 -15.53 -18.38 -20.81
C ILE A 173 -14.86 -19.31 -19.80
N ILE A 174 -13.53 -19.27 -19.77
CA ILE A 174 -12.71 -20.13 -18.92
C ILE A 174 -12.19 -19.39 -17.68
N LYS A 175 -12.18 -18.06 -17.72
CA LYS A 175 -11.76 -17.20 -16.60
C LYS A 175 -12.53 -15.89 -16.62
N TYR A 176 -12.90 -15.45 -15.43
CA TYR A 176 -13.61 -14.20 -15.18
C TYR A 176 -12.78 -13.34 -14.25
N GLU A 177 -12.41 -12.15 -14.68
CA GLU A 177 -11.63 -11.20 -13.89
C GLU A 177 -12.19 -9.79 -14.09
N PHE A 178 -11.87 -8.89 -13.17
CA PHE A 178 -11.99 -7.48 -13.45
C PHE A 178 -10.82 -7.04 -14.33
N ALA A 179 -11.07 -6.19 -15.32
CA ALA A 179 -9.99 -5.60 -16.12
C ALA A 179 -9.11 -4.70 -15.24
N GLU A 180 -7.84 -4.55 -15.57
CA GLU A 180 -6.94 -3.65 -14.85
C GLU A 180 -7.17 -2.19 -15.25
N ASP A 181 -7.43 -1.34 -14.27
CA ASP A 181 -7.35 0.11 -14.46
C ASP A 181 -7.23 0.80 -13.08
N GLU A 182 -6.09 1.42 -12.85
CA GLU A 182 -5.73 1.98 -11.55
C GLU A 182 -6.57 3.20 -11.16
N SER A 183 -7.32 3.79 -12.10
CA SER A 183 -8.25 4.88 -11.79
C SER A 183 -9.48 4.42 -11.00
N ARG A 184 -9.75 3.10 -10.94
CA ARG A 184 -10.93 2.51 -10.27
C ARG A 184 -10.52 1.56 -9.14
N GLU A 185 -9.87 2.10 -8.11
CA GLU A 185 -9.45 1.33 -6.90
C GLU A 185 -10.60 0.58 -6.21
N TYR A 186 -11.85 1.03 -6.40
CA TYR A 186 -13.03 0.40 -5.81
C TYR A 186 -13.31 -1.01 -6.33
N ARG A 187 -12.63 -1.49 -7.38
CA ARG A 187 -12.74 -2.89 -7.84
C ARG A 187 -12.51 -3.89 -6.72
N LYS A 188 -11.63 -3.58 -5.75
CA LYS A 188 -11.37 -4.42 -4.57
C LYS A 188 -12.57 -4.62 -3.65
N TYR A 189 -13.61 -3.79 -3.81
CA TYR A 189 -14.86 -3.89 -3.06
C TYR A 189 -15.84 -4.91 -3.67
N PHE A 190 -15.48 -5.52 -4.80
CA PHE A 190 -16.30 -6.51 -5.50
C PHE A 190 -15.55 -7.83 -5.67
N THR A 191 -16.33 -8.89 -5.84
CA THR A 191 -15.86 -10.24 -6.13
C THR A 191 -16.54 -10.76 -7.38
N ILE A 192 -15.82 -11.51 -8.21
CA ILE A 192 -16.38 -12.22 -9.36
C ILE A 192 -16.06 -13.71 -9.24
N GLU A 193 -17.10 -14.53 -9.05
CA GLU A 193 -16.97 -15.98 -8.91
C GLU A 193 -17.88 -16.69 -9.90
N ASN A 194 -17.30 -17.52 -10.78
CA ASN A 194 -18.04 -18.23 -11.83
C ASN A 194 -18.97 -17.32 -12.64
N GLY A 195 -18.48 -16.11 -12.95
CA GLY A 195 -19.21 -15.08 -13.67
C GLY A 195 -20.26 -14.33 -12.85
N ILE A 196 -20.43 -14.61 -11.56
CA ILE A 196 -21.31 -13.86 -10.66
C ILE A 196 -20.51 -12.76 -9.97
N ILE A 197 -20.90 -11.51 -10.22
CA ILE A 197 -20.30 -10.31 -9.63
C ILE A 197 -21.13 -9.92 -8.41
N THR A 198 -20.48 -9.75 -7.25
CA THR A 198 -21.09 -9.40 -5.95
C THR A 198 -20.17 -8.42 -5.20
N PHE A 199 -20.64 -7.88 -4.06
CA PHE A 199 -19.77 -7.14 -3.15
C PHE A 199 -18.87 -8.08 -2.35
N ASN A 200 -17.66 -7.62 -2.06
CA ASN A 200 -16.75 -8.27 -1.12
C ASN A 200 -17.21 -7.98 0.32
N PRO A 201 -17.62 -9.01 1.10
CA PRO A 201 -18.10 -8.81 2.47
C PRO A 201 -17.10 -8.15 3.42
N ASP A 202 -15.80 -8.39 3.21
CA ASP A 202 -14.73 -7.85 4.05
C ASP A 202 -14.45 -6.37 3.76
N GLN A 203 -14.92 -5.88 2.62
CA GLN A 203 -14.71 -4.50 2.15
C GLN A 203 -16.02 -3.73 2.04
N LYS A 204 -17.16 -4.30 2.45
CA LYS A 204 -18.48 -3.70 2.27
C LYS A 204 -18.65 -2.35 2.97
N ASP A 205 -17.92 -2.12 4.06
CA ASP A 205 -17.94 -0.86 4.81
C ASP A 205 -17.24 0.29 4.06
N ASN A 206 -16.47 -0.02 3.01
CA ASN A 206 -15.85 0.96 2.12
C ASN A 206 -16.78 1.40 0.97
N ILE A 207 -17.95 0.76 0.81
CA ILE A 207 -18.94 1.16 -0.18
C ILE A 207 -19.61 2.46 0.28
N VAL A 208 -19.41 3.50 -0.52
CA VAL A 208 -20.04 4.80 -0.35
C VAL A 208 -21.38 4.81 -1.10
N PRO A 209 -22.52 5.04 -0.42
CA PRO A 209 -23.80 5.25 -1.10
C PRO A 209 -23.83 6.54 -1.89
N GLY A 210 -24.55 6.54 -3.01
CA GLY A 210 -24.57 7.62 -4.00
C GLY A 210 -23.63 7.40 -5.16
N GLU A 211 -22.60 6.57 -4.97
CA GLU A 211 -21.61 6.26 -5.99
C GLU A 211 -22.10 5.22 -7.00
N LYS A 212 -21.55 5.31 -8.21
CA LYS A 212 -21.71 4.30 -9.26
C LYS A 212 -20.41 3.54 -9.43
N TYR A 213 -20.47 2.24 -9.22
CA TYR A 213 -19.32 1.37 -9.39
C TYR A 213 -19.42 0.68 -10.74
N VAL A 214 -18.71 1.24 -11.72
CA VAL A 214 -18.66 0.68 -13.07
C VAL A 214 -17.49 -0.27 -13.17
N LEU A 215 -17.77 -1.54 -13.48
CA LEU A 215 -16.81 -2.63 -13.49
C LEU A 215 -16.64 -3.14 -14.93
N SER A 216 -15.43 -3.00 -15.45
CA SER A 216 -14.99 -3.65 -16.68
C SER A 216 -14.49 -5.05 -16.35
N LEU A 217 -14.78 -6.02 -17.22
CA LEU A 217 -14.35 -7.39 -17.06
C LEU A 217 -13.28 -7.75 -18.08
N LYS A 218 -12.29 -8.52 -17.63
CA LYS A 218 -11.38 -9.25 -18.48
C LYS A 218 -11.86 -10.70 -18.54
N LEU A 219 -12.30 -11.12 -19.73
CA LEU A 219 -12.89 -12.44 -19.96
C LEU A 219 -11.95 -13.25 -20.83
N THR A 220 -11.51 -14.40 -20.32
CA THR A 220 -10.65 -15.29 -21.11
C THR A 220 -11.50 -16.35 -21.80
N THR A 221 -11.31 -16.49 -23.11
CA THR A 221 -11.84 -17.60 -23.90
C THR A 221 -10.70 -18.39 -24.52
N LYS A 222 -11.02 -19.45 -25.27
CA LYS A 222 -10.00 -20.17 -26.06
C LYS A 222 -9.35 -19.32 -27.14
N ALA A 223 -9.97 -18.21 -27.55
CA ALA A 223 -9.47 -17.33 -28.61
C ALA A 223 -8.52 -16.25 -28.10
N GLY A 224 -8.49 -16.01 -26.78
CA GLY A 224 -7.65 -14.99 -26.15
C GLY A 224 -8.34 -14.30 -24.99
N GLU A 225 -7.72 -13.21 -24.55
CA GLU A 225 -8.23 -12.33 -23.52
C GLU A 225 -9.04 -11.21 -24.14
N HIS A 226 -10.25 -11.04 -23.64
CA HIS A 226 -11.20 -10.06 -24.14
C HIS A 226 -11.52 -9.03 -23.08
N LEU A 227 -11.52 -7.76 -23.47
CA LEU A 227 -12.05 -6.70 -22.62
C LEU A 227 -13.55 -6.56 -22.86
N TYR A 228 -14.31 -6.66 -21.78
CA TYR A 228 -15.69 -6.20 -21.72
C TYR A 228 -15.68 -4.89 -20.92
N PRO A 229 -15.53 -3.73 -21.60
CA PRO A 229 -15.52 -2.44 -20.92
C PRO A 229 -16.90 -2.15 -20.32
N ASP A 230 -16.91 -1.57 -19.12
CA ASP A 230 -18.11 -1.11 -18.41
C ASP A 230 -19.23 -2.17 -18.36
N ALA A 231 -18.84 -3.44 -18.19
CA ALA A 231 -19.71 -4.60 -18.31
C ALA A 231 -20.89 -4.58 -17.32
N VAL A 232 -20.68 -4.07 -16.11
CA VAL A 232 -21.75 -3.87 -15.12
C VAL A 232 -21.57 -2.58 -14.34
N THR A 233 -22.69 -1.92 -14.04
CA THR A 233 -22.73 -0.80 -13.10
C THR A 233 -23.52 -1.16 -11.85
N PHE A 234 -22.91 -1.11 -10.68
CA PHE A 234 -23.62 -1.15 -9.41
C PHE A 234 -23.97 0.28 -8.98
N LYS A 235 -25.26 0.60 -8.95
CA LYS A 235 -25.77 1.87 -8.44
C LYS A 235 -26.14 1.68 -6.98
N VAL A 236 -25.26 2.14 -6.09
CA VAL A 236 -25.50 2.04 -4.65
C VAL A 236 -26.28 3.27 -4.20
N ILE A 237 -27.50 3.03 -3.73
CA ILE A 237 -28.43 4.07 -3.33
C ILE A 237 -28.78 3.95 -1.85
N SER A 238 -28.96 5.10 -1.21
CA SER A 238 -29.52 5.16 0.13
C SER A 238 -30.32 6.44 0.30
N LYS A 239 -31.33 6.36 1.18
CA LYS A 239 -31.89 7.57 1.80
C LYS A 239 -30.80 8.32 2.60
N PRO A 240 -31.01 9.60 2.93
CA PRO A 240 -30.06 10.36 3.72
C PRO A 240 -29.88 9.75 5.12
N TYR A 241 -28.66 9.75 5.65
CA TYR A 241 -28.35 9.31 7.02
C TYR A 241 -27.14 10.07 7.59
N ASN A 242 -27.01 10.06 8.92
CA ASN A 242 -25.90 10.67 9.64
C ASN A 242 -25.67 12.18 9.35
N LEU A 243 -26.74 12.99 9.39
CA LEU A 243 -26.64 14.45 9.32
C LEU A 243 -25.93 14.98 10.58
N GLN A 244 -24.89 15.80 10.39
CA GLN A 244 -24.17 16.43 11.50
C GLN A 244 -23.85 17.89 11.17
N TYR A 245 -24.23 18.80 12.06
CA TYR A 245 -23.71 20.16 12.10
C TYR A 245 -22.55 20.23 13.10
N LYS A 246 -21.50 20.98 12.75
CA LYS A 246 -20.37 21.26 13.65
C LYS A 246 -20.08 22.76 13.66
N PRO A 247 -20.27 23.45 14.80
CA PRO A 247 -20.86 22.95 16.05
C PRO A 247 -22.34 22.55 15.88
N LYS A 248 -22.81 21.58 16.69
CA LYS A 248 -24.23 21.16 16.72
C LYS A 248 -25.10 22.15 17.51
N GLU A 249 -24.54 22.68 18.58
CA GLU A 249 -25.22 23.59 19.50
C GLU A 249 -24.50 24.93 19.46
N VAL A 250 -25.25 26.01 19.30
CA VAL A 250 -24.68 27.37 19.24
C VAL A 250 -25.40 28.35 20.14
N LYS A 251 -24.71 29.44 20.47
CA LYS A 251 -25.29 30.63 21.08
C LYS A 251 -25.41 31.75 20.05
N VAL A 252 -26.56 32.41 20.04
CA VAL A 252 -26.84 33.53 19.13
C VAL A 252 -27.32 34.72 19.95
N GLU A 253 -26.75 35.90 19.69
CA GLU A 253 -27.18 37.12 20.38
C GLU A 253 -28.62 37.48 20.00
N LYS A 254 -29.36 38.00 20.97
CA LYS A 254 -30.71 38.51 20.78
C LYS A 254 -30.80 39.42 19.55
N ASN A 255 -31.80 39.16 18.72
CA ASN A 255 -32.12 39.92 17.51
C ASN A 255 -31.02 40.00 16.44
N THR A 256 -29.96 39.19 16.51
CA THR A 256 -28.92 39.17 15.47
C THR A 256 -29.19 38.11 14.41
N ALA A 257 -28.63 38.30 13.22
CA ALA A 257 -28.61 37.27 12.18
C ALA A 257 -27.54 36.22 12.50
N HIS A 258 -27.80 34.97 12.13
CA HIS A 258 -26.85 33.85 12.31
C HIS A 258 -26.92 32.88 11.15
N GLU A 259 -25.79 32.24 10.84
CA GLU A 259 -25.70 31.19 9.86
C GLU A 259 -24.91 30.00 10.42
N SER A 260 -25.40 28.78 10.21
CA SER A 260 -24.66 27.56 10.57
C SER A 260 -23.48 27.33 9.63
N GLN A 261 -22.55 26.47 10.06
CA GLN A 261 -21.62 25.83 9.13
C GLN A 261 -22.39 24.86 8.21
N LEU A 262 -21.73 24.46 7.11
CA LEU A 262 -22.27 23.41 6.25
C LEU A 262 -22.36 22.10 7.06
N PRO A 263 -23.49 21.40 7.02
CA PRO A 263 -23.58 20.09 7.63
C PRO A 263 -22.81 19.06 6.78
N THR A 264 -22.38 17.99 7.43
CA THR A 264 -22.02 16.74 6.74
C THR A 264 -23.23 15.82 6.72
N ILE A 265 -23.49 15.15 5.60
CA ILE A 265 -24.53 14.14 5.44
C ILE A 265 -23.96 12.95 4.67
N GLN A 266 -24.47 11.75 4.94
CA GLN A 266 -24.18 10.57 4.13
C GLN A 266 -25.42 10.12 3.36
N GLY A 267 -25.21 9.52 2.20
CA GLY A 267 -26.26 8.97 1.33
C GLY A 267 -26.15 9.49 -0.10
N SER A 268 -27.11 9.12 -0.93
CA SER A 268 -27.07 9.46 -2.36
C SER A 268 -27.27 10.94 -2.65
N GLU A 269 -26.68 11.41 -3.76
CA GLU A 269 -26.74 12.80 -4.23
C GLU A 269 -28.16 13.36 -4.38
N GLY A 270 -28.26 14.68 -4.58
CA GLY A 270 -29.53 15.37 -4.77
C GLY A 270 -30.28 15.64 -3.47
N MET A 271 -29.53 15.84 -2.38
CA MET A 271 -30.09 16.16 -1.06
C MET A 271 -30.89 17.47 -1.10
N ASN A 272 -32.11 17.41 -0.56
CA ASN A 272 -32.95 18.56 -0.30
C ASN A 272 -33.22 18.66 1.20
N TYR A 273 -32.93 19.81 1.77
CA TYR A 273 -33.04 20.07 3.19
C TYR A 273 -34.28 20.93 3.47
N SER A 274 -35.01 20.57 4.52
CA SER A 274 -36.13 21.37 5.02
C SER A 274 -36.19 21.31 6.54
N ILE A 275 -36.62 22.41 7.16
CA ILE A 275 -36.91 22.42 8.59
C ILE A 275 -38.22 21.66 8.79
N LYS A 276 -38.15 20.56 9.52
CA LYS A 276 -39.33 19.75 9.86
C LYS A 276 -40.16 20.41 10.95
N SER A 277 -39.49 20.84 12.01
CA SER A 277 -40.10 21.57 13.13
C SER A 277 -39.02 22.29 13.94
N ILE A 278 -39.46 23.27 14.72
CA ILE A 278 -38.64 24.00 15.68
C ILE A 278 -39.37 23.91 17.02
N SER A 279 -38.64 23.56 18.08
CA SER A 279 -39.18 23.45 19.43
C SER A 279 -38.43 24.38 20.39
N PRO A 280 -39.09 25.39 21.00
CA PRO A 280 -40.48 25.78 20.81
C PRO A 280 -40.74 26.40 19.42
N GLU A 281 -42.01 26.46 19.01
CA GLU A 281 -42.40 27.00 17.70
C GLU A 281 -41.97 28.46 17.55
N ALA A 282 -41.27 28.77 16.45
CA ALA A 282 -40.73 30.09 16.16
C ALA A 282 -40.66 30.35 14.64
N THR A 283 -40.66 31.63 14.28
CA THR A 283 -40.45 32.10 12.90
C THR A 283 -39.05 32.68 12.74
N GLY A 284 -38.63 32.91 11.49
CA GLY A 284 -37.34 33.55 11.18
C GLY A 284 -36.15 32.61 11.00
N PHE A 285 -36.37 31.30 11.11
CA PHE A 285 -35.41 30.28 10.71
C PHE A 285 -35.69 29.83 9.28
N THR A 286 -34.65 29.75 8.47
CA THR A 286 -34.68 29.16 7.14
C THR A 286 -33.57 28.13 7.01
N ILE A 287 -33.71 27.23 6.06
CA ILE A 287 -32.65 26.33 5.64
C ILE A 287 -32.49 26.45 4.15
N ASP A 288 -31.26 26.60 3.70
CA ASP A 288 -30.96 26.53 2.28
C ASP A 288 -31.22 25.10 1.80
N GLU A 289 -32.11 24.97 0.82
CA GLU A 289 -32.63 23.68 0.36
C GLU A 289 -31.53 22.76 -0.18
N LYS A 290 -30.43 23.30 -0.71
CA LYS A 290 -29.38 22.48 -1.38
C LYS A 290 -28.17 22.23 -0.50
N THR A 291 -27.78 23.21 0.30
CA THR A 291 -26.58 23.14 1.13
C THR A 291 -26.88 22.66 2.55
N GLY A 292 -28.15 22.74 2.99
CA GLY A 292 -28.52 22.45 4.37
C GLY A 292 -28.06 23.51 5.36
N LYS A 293 -27.57 24.66 4.90
CA LYS A 293 -27.15 25.76 5.77
C LYS A 293 -28.37 26.40 6.45
N ILE A 294 -28.39 26.40 7.78
CA ILE A 294 -29.48 27.01 8.55
C ILE A 294 -29.17 28.49 8.74
N SER A 295 -30.13 29.36 8.42
CA SER A 295 -30.03 30.81 8.59
C SER A 295 -31.10 31.30 9.55
N ILE A 296 -30.75 32.30 10.35
CA ILE A 296 -31.63 32.97 11.30
C ILE A 296 -31.65 34.44 10.93
N ALA A 297 -32.84 34.98 10.66
CA ALA A 297 -32.98 36.38 10.32
C ALA A 297 -32.83 37.29 11.54
N GLU A 298 -32.29 38.49 11.32
CA GLU A 298 -32.24 39.55 12.32
C GLU A 298 -33.64 39.81 12.92
N ASN A 299 -33.70 40.18 14.20
CA ASN A 299 -34.93 40.44 14.94
C ASN A 299 -35.89 39.23 15.13
N SER A 300 -35.45 37.99 14.85
CA SER A 300 -36.27 36.78 15.05
C SER A 300 -36.21 36.21 16.47
N LEU A 301 -35.11 36.45 17.19
CA LEU A 301 -34.82 35.84 18.50
C LEU A 301 -34.82 36.90 19.61
N SER A 302 -35.95 37.12 20.28
CA SER A 302 -36.14 38.26 21.21
C SER A 302 -35.99 37.92 22.70
N THR A 303 -36.04 36.63 23.06
CA THR A 303 -36.09 36.16 24.45
C THR A 303 -34.77 35.52 24.87
N ILE A 304 -34.02 36.18 25.74
CA ILE A 304 -32.75 35.67 26.29
C ILE A 304 -33.02 34.39 27.09
N GLY A 305 -32.16 33.38 26.92
CA GLY A 305 -32.27 32.07 27.56
C GLY A 305 -33.21 31.10 26.86
N ALA A 306 -33.89 31.51 25.78
CA ALA A 306 -34.67 30.59 24.95
C ALA A 306 -33.75 29.61 24.22
N ILE A 307 -34.15 28.34 24.15
CA ILE A 307 -33.45 27.27 23.45
C ILE A 307 -34.38 26.75 22.36
N TYR A 308 -33.90 26.75 21.12
CA TYR A 308 -34.61 26.23 19.95
C TYR A 308 -33.91 24.98 19.44
N ASN A 309 -34.62 23.86 19.43
CA ASN A 309 -34.18 22.61 18.81
C ASN A 309 -34.77 22.51 17.41
N ILE A 310 -33.91 22.32 16.40
CA ILE A 310 -34.31 22.25 14.99
C ILE A 310 -34.25 20.80 14.55
N ASN A 311 -35.41 20.26 14.17
CA ASN A 311 -35.48 18.98 13.47
C ASN A 311 -35.35 19.25 11.97
N VAL A 312 -34.43 18.56 11.31
CA VAL A 312 -34.21 18.69 9.87
C VAL A 312 -34.75 17.44 9.18
N MET A 313 -35.53 17.64 8.11
CA MET A 313 -35.88 16.59 7.17
C MET A 313 -34.96 16.73 5.97
N VAL A 314 -34.21 15.67 5.66
CA VAL A 314 -33.42 15.58 4.43
C VAL A 314 -34.08 14.54 3.54
N SER A 315 -34.23 14.87 2.27
CA SER A 315 -34.72 13.95 1.24
C SER A 315 -33.81 13.89 0.04
N ASN A 316 -33.78 12.75 -0.61
CA ASN A 316 -33.25 12.57 -1.95
C ASN A 316 -34.25 11.75 -2.78
N GLU A 317 -33.88 11.38 -4.00
CA GLU A 317 -34.74 10.57 -4.89
C GLU A 317 -35.18 9.24 -4.26
N TYR A 318 -34.39 8.70 -3.32
CA TYR A 318 -34.58 7.37 -2.76
C TYR A 318 -35.32 7.36 -1.43
N GLY A 319 -35.63 8.53 -0.86
CA GLY A 319 -36.44 8.66 0.33
C GLY A 319 -36.09 9.86 1.19
N SER A 320 -36.69 9.90 2.38
CA SER A 320 -36.48 10.97 3.34
C SER A 320 -36.15 10.42 4.71
N ALA A 321 -35.33 11.16 5.46
CA ALA A 321 -35.00 10.86 6.84
C ALA A 321 -35.16 12.11 7.70
N GLU A 322 -35.77 11.92 8.88
CA GLU A 322 -35.85 12.95 9.91
C GLU A 322 -34.64 12.83 10.84
N PHE A 323 -33.98 13.97 11.06
CA PHE A 323 -32.90 14.14 12.00
C PHE A 323 -33.41 15.00 13.16
N PRO A 324 -33.88 14.37 14.25
CA PRO A 324 -34.36 15.11 15.42
C PRO A 324 -33.18 15.83 16.09
N GLU A 325 -33.43 17.06 16.54
CA GLU A 325 -32.43 17.90 17.23
C GLU A 325 -31.12 17.99 16.44
N ALA A 326 -31.20 18.14 15.11
CA ALA A 326 -30.03 18.22 14.23
C ALA A 326 -29.16 19.45 14.54
N TYR A 327 -29.79 20.54 14.98
CA TYR A 327 -29.12 21.79 15.35
C TYR A 327 -29.84 22.43 16.53
N THR A 328 -29.10 23.06 17.44
CA THR A 328 -29.65 23.71 18.64
C THR A 328 -29.15 25.14 18.77
N VAL A 329 -30.05 26.07 19.07
CA VAL A 329 -29.75 27.50 19.20
C VAL A 329 -30.18 28.00 20.56
N THR A 330 -29.24 28.57 21.33
CA THR A 330 -29.51 29.24 22.60
C THR A 330 -29.40 30.75 22.42
N VAL A 331 -30.44 31.49 22.80
CA VAL A 331 -30.42 32.97 22.72
C VAL A 331 -29.67 33.54 23.92
N VAL A 332 -28.67 34.37 23.66
CA VAL A 332 -27.87 35.05 24.68
C VAL A 332 -27.95 36.57 24.53
N ASP A 333 -27.53 37.29 25.56
CA ASP A 333 -27.48 38.76 25.53
C ASP A 333 -26.28 39.26 24.71
N PHE A 334 -25.12 38.59 24.86
CA PHE A 334 -23.86 39.02 24.29
C PHE A 334 -22.93 37.83 23.99
N ILE A 335 -22.20 37.91 22.88
CA ILE A 335 -21.11 37.03 22.46
C ILE A 335 -19.82 37.83 22.55
N ASN A 336 -18.87 37.35 23.35
CA ASN A 336 -17.58 38.00 23.48
C ASN A 336 -16.78 37.89 22.17
N PRO A 337 -16.25 39.01 21.62
CA PRO A 337 -15.29 38.94 20.53
C PRO A 337 -14.03 38.21 20.99
N ILE A 338 -13.32 37.62 20.04
CA ILE A 338 -12.09 36.90 20.29
C ILE A 338 -11.00 37.93 20.63
N ASP A 339 -10.38 37.79 21.80
CA ASP A 339 -9.22 38.61 22.16
C ASP A 339 -7.96 38.00 21.52
N PRO A 340 -7.36 38.64 20.49
CA PRO A 340 -6.19 38.11 19.80
C PRO A 340 -4.99 37.92 20.72
N THR A 341 -4.91 38.67 21.83
CA THR A 341 -3.81 38.56 22.80
C THR A 341 -3.88 37.28 23.65
N THR A 342 -5.04 36.61 23.64
CA THR A 342 -5.27 35.35 24.38
C THR A 342 -5.27 34.11 23.49
N PHE A 343 -5.27 34.28 22.15
CA PHE A 343 -5.28 33.16 21.21
C PHE A 343 -3.87 32.64 20.89
N SER A 344 -3.53 31.50 21.47
CA SER A 344 -2.24 30.84 21.30
C SER A 344 -2.36 29.31 21.42
N TYR A 345 -1.28 28.60 21.13
CA TYR A 345 -1.19 27.14 21.19
C TYR A 345 -0.14 26.68 22.19
N VAL A 346 -0.38 25.53 22.84
CA VAL A 346 0.63 24.88 23.69
C VAL A 346 1.32 23.82 22.85
N VAL A 347 2.46 24.19 22.28
CA VAL A 347 3.26 23.31 21.41
C VAL A 347 4.09 22.38 22.29
N PRO A 348 3.86 21.05 22.26
CA PRO A 348 4.71 20.11 22.96
C PRO A 348 6.09 20.04 22.30
N GLU A 349 7.03 19.39 22.95
CA GLU A 349 8.28 19.03 22.27
C GLU A 349 7.99 17.97 21.20
N THR A 350 8.38 18.26 19.96
CA THR A 350 8.11 17.40 18.80
C THR A 350 9.38 16.87 18.16
N TYR A 351 9.28 15.66 17.63
CA TYR A 351 10.32 14.81 17.05
C TYR A 351 9.80 14.16 15.77
N GLU A 352 10.71 13.87 14.83
CA GLU A 352 10.41 13.16 13.58
C GLU A 352 9.71 11.79 13.82
N GLU A 353 8.89 11.34 12.86
CA GLU A 353 8.26 10.01 12.83
C GLU A 353 7.30 9.69 14.01
N MET A 354 6.75 10.73 14.63
CA MET A 354 5.90 10.63 15.81
C MET A 354 4.56 11.36 15.63
N GLU A 355 3.56 10.98 16.41
CA GLU A 355 2.25 11.62 16.43
C GLU A 355 2.13 12.66 17.54
N TYR A 356 1.34 13.71 17.29
CA TYR A 356 1.15 14.82 18.23
C TYR A 356 -0.28 15.33 18.25
N THR A 357 -0.68 15.85 19.40
CA THR A 357 -1.89 16.66 19.57
C THR A 357 -1.48 18.00 20.16
N ILE A 358 -1.79 19.09 19.48
CA ILE A 358 -1.44 20.46 19.90
C ILE A 358 -2.74 21.18 20.27
N PRO A 359 -3.01 21.40 21.57
CA PRO A 359 -4.21 22.10 22.01
C PRO A 359 -4.05 23.62 21.94
N VAL A 360 -5.18 24.31 21.79
CA VAL A 360 -5.29 25.75 22.08
C VAL A 360 -4.94 25.97 23.56
N ALA A 361 -4.18 27.04 23.84
CA ALA A 361 -3.83 27.40 25.21
C ALA A 361 -5.08 27.77 26.03
N GLY A 362 -5.07 27.40 27.31
CA GLY A 362 -6.14 27.76 28.23
C GLY A 362 -6.22 29.27 28.43
N GLY A 363 -7.43 29.79 28.62
CA GLY A 363 -7.66 31.22 28.88
C GLY A 363 -7.98 32.07 27.65
N LEU A 364 -8.24 31.45 26.49
CA LEU A 364 -8.81 32.14 25.33
C LEU A 364 -10.11 32.86 25.74
N ILE A 365 -10.18 34.17 25.46
CA ILE A 365 -11.38 34.97 25.60
C ILE A 365 -12.06 35.03 24.23
N GLY A 366 -13.33 34.62 24.19
CA GLY A 366 -14.17 34.60 23.01
C GLY A 366 -15.23 33.50 23.14
N ASP A 367 -16.47 33.80 22.76
CA ASP A 367 -17.56 32.81 22.75
C ASP A 367 -17.75 32.25 21.33
N GLU A 368 -18.25 31.01 21.22
CA GLU A 368 -18.63 30.37 19.94
C GLU A 368 -17.51 30.38 18.90
N VAL A 369 -16.28 30.14 19.35
CA VAL A 369 -15.09 30.16 18.50
C VAL A 369 -15.03 28.88 17.66
N ILE A 370 -14.86 29.04 16.35
CA ILE A 370 -14.52 27.96 15.42
C ILE A 370 -13.12 28.17 14.86
N TYR A 371 -12.43 27.06 14.56
CA TYR A 371 -11.02 27.05 14.16
C TYR A 371 -10.79 26.43 12.80
N ASN A 372 -9.90 27.03 12.00
CA ASN A 372 -9.46 26.52 10.72
C ASN A 372 -7.97 26.85 10.50
N PHE A 373 -7.26 26.03 9.73
CA PHE A 373 -5.93 26.44 9.26
C PHE A 373 -6.03 27.70 8.42
N ALA A 374 -5.08 28.61 8.57
CA ALA A 374 -5.00 29.80 7.73
C ALA A 374 -4.34 29.48 6.38
N ASP A 375 -4.73 30.21 5.34
CA ASP A 375 -4.26 29.97 3.96
C ASP A 375 -2.75 30.26 3.76
N ASN A 376 -2.16 31.02 4.69
CA ASN A 376 -0.75 31.43 4.65
C ASN A 376 0.23 30.41 5.26
N ASN A 377 -0.21 29.17 5.51
CA ASN A 377 0.66 28.08 5.92
C ASN A 377 1.72 27.76 4.86
N SER A 378 2.87 27.21 5.28
CA SER A 378 3.92 26.77 4.35
C SER A 378 3.45 25.56 3.51
N GLU A 379 4.04 25.37 2.33
CA GLU A 379 3.72 24.24 1.44
C GLU A 379 3.90 22.89 2.13
N ALA A 380 4.93 22.74 2.97
CA ALA A 380 5.12 21.52 3.75
C ALA A 380 3.93 21.23 4.69
N ILE A 381 3.36 22.25 5.33
CA ILE A 381 2.19 22.11 6.20
C ILE A 381 0.92 21.86 5.38
N LYS A 382 0.72 22.58 4.27
CA LYS A 382 -0.40 22.35 3.35
C LYS A 382 -0.40 20.92 2.82
N GLU A 383 0.75 20.39 2.42
CA GLU A 383 0.89 19.01 1.96
C GLU A 383 0.55 17.99 3.07
N GLN A 384 0.88 18.27 4.34
CA GLN A 384 0.42 17.42 5.44
C GLN A 384 -1.10 17.47 5.59
N ILE A 385 -1.73 18.63 5.44
CA ILE A 385 -3.19 18.82 5.57
C ILE A 385 -3.91 18.11 4.42
N GLU A 386 -3.52 18.36 3.17
CA GLU A 386 -4.13 17.78 1.96
C GLU A 386 -4.04 16.25 1.94
N LYS A 387 -2.94 15.69 2.44
CA LYS A 387 -2.74 14.24 2.54
C LYS A 387 -3.35 13.62 3.81
N GLY A 388 -4.11 14.39 4.60
CA GLY A 388 -4.74 13.92 5.84
C GLY A 388 -3.75 13.47 6.91
N ARG A 389 -2.52 13.99 6.88
CA ARG A 389 -1.45 13.75 7.87
C ARG A 389 -1.46 14.79 8.99
N MET A 390 -2.13 15.92 8.76
CA MET A 390 -2.41 16.96 9.75
C MET A 390 -3.86 17.42 9.64
N SER A 391 -4.53 17.64 10.77
CA SER A 391 -5.92 18.14 10.80
C SER A 391 -6.15 19.06 11.99
N ILE A 392 -7.24 19.84 11.96
CA ILE A 392 -7.68 20.67 13.08
C ILE A 392 -9.14 20.34 13.41
N ASP A 393 -9.44 20.20 14.70
CA ASP A 393 -10.82 20.09 15.17
C ASP A 393 -11.47 21.47 15.23
N ILE A 394 -12.58 21.63 14.51
CA ILE A 394 -13.24 22.93 14.32
C ILE A 394 -13.79 23.54 15.62
N GLU A 395 -14.13 22.72 16.63
CA GLU A 395 -14.74 23.18 17.88
C GLU A 395 -13.70 23.42 19.00
N SER A 396 -12.72 22.52 19.15
CA SER A 396 -11.70 22.64 20.19
C SER A 396 -10.42 23.33 19.75
N GLY A 397 -10.23 23.49 18.43
CA GLY A 397 -9.01 24.02 17.83
C GLY A 397 -7.80 23.09 17.97
N LYS A 398 -7.97 21.86 18.47
CA LYS A 398 -6.86 20.91 18.58
C LYS A 398 -6.32 20.55 17.20
N ILE A 399 -5.01 20.68 17.02
CA ILE A 399 -4.32 20.20 15.84
C ILE A 399 -3.85 18.77 16.10
N PHE A 400 -4.05 17.87 15.15
CA PHE A 400 -3.56 16.50 15.18
C PHE A 400 -2.50 16.31 14.09
N ILE A 401 -1.40 15.68 14.45
CA ILE A 401 -0.33 15.26 13.53
C ILE A 401 -0.22 13.74 13.62
N ALA A 402 -0.44 13.06 12.49
CA ALA A 402 -0.42 11.60 12.45
C ALA A 402 1.02 11.05 12.48
N LYS A 403 1.22 9.83 12.99
CA LYS A 403 2.54 9.16 13.02
C LYS A 403 3.19 9.03 11.63
N LYS A 404 2.38 8.87 10.59
CA LYS A 404 2.79 8.78 9.18
C LYS A 404 3.13 10.14 8.53
N ASN A 405 3.25 11.21 9.32
CA ASN A 405 3.70 12.49 8.79
C ASN A 405 5.12 12.37 8.21
N THR A 406 5.47 13.28 7.30
CA THR A 406 6.79 13.31 6.64
C THR A 406 7.57 14.56 6.97
N LEU A 407 7.29 15.17 8.13
CA LEU A 407 8.00 16.37 8.56
C LEU A 407 9.42 15.97 9.00
N ALA A 408 10.42 16.49 8.29
CA ALA A 408 11.81 16.31 8.64
C ALA A 408 12.20 17.21 9.83
N PRO A 409 13.34 16.96 10.50
CA PRO A 409 13.84 17.88 11.50
C PRO A 409 14.01 19.30 10.95
N GLY A 410 13.40 20.28 11.62
CA GLY A 410 13.32 21.66 11.16
C GLY A 410 12.20 22.45 11.82
N ASP A 411 12.13 23.74 11.49
CA ASP A 411 11.13 24.67 12.00
C ASP A 411 10.07 24.93 10.94
N TYR A 412 8.80 24.77 11.32
CA TYR A 412 7.65 25.00 10.46
C TYR A 412 6.72 26.04 11.10
N THR A 413 6.27 27.03 10.33
CA THR A 413 5.24 27.95 10.81
C THR A 413 3.87 27.34 10.57
N VAL A 414 3.10 27.17 11.65
CA VAL A 414 1.70 26.77 11.60
C VAL A 414 0.83 27.97 11.98
N SER A 415 -0.05 28.35 11.06
CA SER A 415 -0.99 29.47 11.21
C SER A 415 -2.42 28.95 11.32
N VAL A 416 -3.15 29.42 12.33
CA VAL A 416 -4.54 29.05 12.58
C VAL A 416 -5.38 30.30 12.71
N LYS A 417 -6.54 30.26 12.06
CA LYS A 417 -7.60 31.25 12.15
C LYS A 417 -8.67 30.79 13.15
N ALA A 418 -9.02 31.67 14.07
CA ALA A 418 -10.15 31.54 14.98
C ALA A 418 -11.19 32.61 14.62
N SER A 419 -12.45 32.22 14.52
CA SER A 419 -13.53 33.15 14.15
C SER A 419 -14.79 32.90 14.96
N ASN A 420 -15.53 33.97 15.21
CA ASN A 420 -16.92 33.93 15.67
C ASN A 420 -17.71 35.05 14.97
N VAL A 421 -18.98 35.23 15.32
CA VAL A 421 -19.84 36.24 14.68
C VAL A 421 -19.39 37.70 14.90
N LYS A 422 -18.47 37.96 15.83
CA LYS A 422 -17.97 39.31 16.14
C LYS A 422 -16.61 39.64 15.54
N SER A 423 -15.77 38.64 15.33
CA SER A 423 -14.36 38.85 15.05
C SER A 423 -13.71 37.61 14.44
N GLU A 424 -12.63 37.86 13.73
CA GLU A 424 -11.74 36.86 13.17
C GLU A 424 -10.31 37.26 13.48
N VAL A 425 -9.55 36.32 14.03
CA VAL A 425 -8.16 36.53 14.43
C VAL A 425 -7.31 35.35 13.97
N THR A 426 -6.06 35.63 13.60
CA THR A 426 -5.09 34.60 13.21
C THR A 426 -3.93 34.62 14.20
N THR A 427 -3.51 33.44 14.64
CA THR A 427 -2.29 33.25 15.42
C THR A 427 -1.36 32.30 14.67
N SER A 428 -0.06 32.44 14.91
CA SER A 428 0.96 31.58 14.33
C SER A 428 1.94 31.14 15.40
N PHE A 429 2.42 29.91 15.29
CA PHE A 429 3.48 29.39 16.15
C PHE A 429 4.50 28.60 15.33
N THR A 430 5.69 28.44 15.90
CA THR A 430 6.74 27.59 15.34
C THR A 430 6.57 26.17 15.86
N LEU A 431 6.36 25.23 14.94
CA LEU A 431 6.45 23.79 15.17
C LEU A 431 7.89 23.33 14.86
N THR A 432 8.67 23.07 15.90
CA THR A 432 10.05 22.58 15.76
C THR A 432 10.09 21.06 15.83
N ILE A 433 10.28 20.40 14.70
CA ILE A 433 10.53 18.97 14.65
C ILE A 433 12.01 18.71 14.95
N LYS A 434 12.29 17.98 16.03
CA LYS A 434 13.65 17.58 16.41
C LYS A 434 14.00 16.21 15.82
N ALA A 435 15.28 15.96 15.60
CA ALA A 435 15.75 14.60 15.35
C ALA A 435 15.47 13.73 16.57
N ASN A 436 15.03 12.49 16.37
CA ASN A 436 14.79 11.58 17.48
C ASN A 436 16.14 11.25 18.15
N PRO A 437 16.33 11.56 19.46
CA PRO A 437 17.63 11.39 20.14
C PRO A 437 18.08 9.93 20.17
N ASN A 438 17.13 8.99 20.12
CA ASN A 438 17.40 7.57 20.13
C ASN A 438 17.68 6.99 18.75
N LYS A 439 17.43 7.73 17.65
CA LYS A 439 17.66 7.28 16.27
C LYS A 439 19.12 6.86 16.07
N PHE A 440 19.34 5.69 15.51
CA PHE A 440 20.65 5.11 15.23
C PHE A 440 20.52 4.06 14.13
N THR A 441 21.65 3.57 13.65
CA THR A 441 21.77 2.49 12.67
C THR A 441 22.85 1.52 13.14
N PHE A 442 22.76 0.26 12.71
CA PHE A 442 23.82 -0.72 12.91
C PHE A 442 23.90 -1.71 11.74
N TYR A 443 25.08 -2.31 11.57
CA TYR A 443 25.30 -3.43 10.66
C TYR A 443 26.44 -4.31 11.17
N TYR A 444 26.48 -5.56 10.75
CA TYR A 444 27.54 -6.53 11.08
C TYR A 444 28.55 -6.72 9.94
N GLY A 445 28.23 -6.36 8.69
CA GLY A 445 29.15 -6.46 7.56
C GLY A 445 29.32 -7.89 7.02
N ASN A 446 30.44 -8.16 6.35
CA ASN A 446 30.67 -9.44 5.68
C ASN A 446 32.16 -9.87 5.70
N ASN A 447 32.43 -11.16 5.51
CA ASN A 447 33.79 -11.69 5.33
C ASN A 447 34.11 -12.09 3.88
N LEU A 448 33.34 -11.56 2.91
CA LEU A 448 33.47 -11.87 1.49
C LEU A 448 34.32 -10.87 0.71
N GLY A 449 34.78 -9.80 1.38
CA GLY A 449 35.54 -8.71 0.74
C GLY A 449 34.66 -7.73 -0.03
N LEU A 450 33.34 -7.71 0.23
CA LEU A 450 32.41 -6.78 -0.40
C LEU A 450 32.44 -5.42 0.32
N SER A 451 32.60 -4.35 -0.44
CA SER A 451 32.78 -2.98 0.07
C SER A 451 32.08 -1.95 -0.83
N PRO A 452 31.46 -0.89 -0.29
CA PRO A 452 31.23 -0.63 1.14
C PRO A 452 30.34 -1.69 1.78
N ALA A 453 30.61 -2.07 3.03
CA ALA A 453 29.96 -3.23 3.65
C ALA A 453 28.46 -3.00 3.92
N GLU A 454 28.07 -1.75 4.14
CA GLU A 454 26.70 -1.26 4.33
C GLU A 454 25.82 -1.40 3.08
N ASN A 455 26.41 -1.53 1.89
CA ASN A 455 25.67 -1.75 0.64
C ASN A 455 25.27 -3.22 0.46
N TYR A 456 25.71 -4.11 1.36
CA TYR A 456 25.44 -5.54 1.27
C TYR A 456 24.80 -6.06 2.55
N ALA A 457 23.99 -7.11 2.42
CA ALA A 457 23.47 -7.82 3.58
C ALA A 457 24.60 -8.35 4.49
N ASN A 458 24.31 -8.43 5.80
CA ASN A 458 25.23 -8.99 6.78
C ASN A 458 25.43 -10.49 6.54
N GLN A 459 26.56 -10.88 5.96
CA GLN A 459 26.71 -12.23 5.41
C GLN A 459 28.12 -12.80 5.59
N TYR A 460 28.17 -14.03 6.10
CA TYR A 460 29.41 -14.68 6.47
C TYR A 460 29.48 -16.07 5.86
N GLU A 461 30.61 -16.40 5.25
CA GLU A 461 30.87 -17.75 4.75
C GLU A 461 31.94 -18.44 5.61
N VAL A 462 31.69 -19.69 5.95
CA VAL A 462 32.58 -20.54 6.75
C VAL A 462 32.75 -21.91 6.11
N ASP A 463 33.92 -22.51 6.29
CA ASP A 463 34.17 -23.88 5.87
C ASP A 463 33.74 -24.87 6.97
N TYR A 464 33.12 -25.97 6.54
CA TYR A 464 32.93 -27.12 7.41
C TYR A 464 34.12 -28.08 7.31
N ASP A 465 34.93 -28.07 8.36
CA ASP A 465 36.12 -28.89 8.57
C ASP A 465 35.85 -30.26 9.24
N GLY A 466 34.59 -30.56 9.53
CA GLY A 466 34.18 -31.72 10.33
C GLY A 466 33.71 -31.38 11.74
N THR A 467 34.02 -30.18 12.25
CA THR A 467 33.74 -29.77 13.64
C THR A 467 33.16 -28.36 13.80
N PHE A 468 32.98 -27.64 12.69
CA PHE A 468 32.52 -26.24 12.63
C PHE A 468 33.49 -25.26 13.32
N SER A 469 34.79 -25.48 13.23
CA SER A 469 35.79 -24.64 13.91
C SER A 469 35.68 -23.16 13.52
N GLU A 470 35.53 -22.86 12.22
CA GLU A 470 35.38 -21.48 11.74
C GLU A 470 34.08 -20.83 12.24
N LEU A 471 32.94 -21.53 12.13
CA LEU A 471 31.65 -21.05 12.66
C LEU A 471 31.73 -20.76 14.16
N LYS A 472 32.29 -21.68 14.96
CA LYS A 472 32.39 -21.52 16.41
C LYS A 472 33.38 -20.42 16.83
N ALA A 473 34.33 -20.10 15.95
CA ALA A 473 35.25 -18.99 16.13
C ALA A 473 34.67 -17.65 15.64
N LEU A 474 33.57 -17.65 14.88
CA LEU A 474 32.90 -16.41 14.49
C LEU A 474 32.37 -15.70 15.73
N ASN A 475 32.75 -14.44 15.85
CA ASN A 475 32.29 -13.54 16.89
C ASN A 475 32.05 -12.18 16.23
N LEU A 476 30.78 -11.80 16.08
CA LEU A 476 30.39 -10.66 15.24
C LEU A 476 29.93 -9.53 16.13
N THR A 477 30.62 -8.40 16.09
CA THR A 477 30.24 -7.18 16.82
C THR A 477 29.72 -6.15 15.82
N PRO A 478 28.56 -5.51 16.09
CA PRO A 478 27.98 -4.57 15.14
C PRO A 478 28.79 -3.28 15.08
N THR A 479 28.93 -2.72 13.88
CA THR A 479 29.27 -1.32 13.70
C THR A 479 28.00 -0.50 13.87
N THR A 480 28.05 0.57 14.66
CA THR A 480 26.86 1.33 15.04
C THR A 480 27.09 2.84 15.00
N THR A 481 26.00 3.60 14.85
CA THR A 481 25.98 5.06 15.04
C THR A 481 25.46 5.45 16.43
N LEU A 482 25.65 4.58 17.44
CA LEU A 482 25.15 4.81 18.79
C LEU A 482 25.78 6.02 19.47
N ASN A 483 27.01 6.42 19.12
CA ASN A 483 27.67 7.63 19.63
C ASN A 483 27.59 7.79 21.17
N GLY A 484 27.83 6.70 21.91
CA GLY A 484 27.79 6.67 23.38
C GLY A 484 26.44 6.31 24.01
N LYS A 485 25.40 6.09 23.19
CA LYS A 485 24.10 5.56 23.63
C LYS A 485 24.18 4.06 23.90
N ASN A 486 23.40 3.59 24.87
CA ASN A 486 23.25 2.16 25.16
C ASN A 486 22.04 1.61 24.39
N ALA A 487 22.25 0.49 23.68
CA ALA A 487 21.18 -0.26 23.05
C ALA A 487 20.99 -1.60 23.77
N LYS A 488 19.74 -2.05 23.86
CA LYS A 488 19.40 -3.42 24.25
C LYS A 488 19.27 -4.27 23.00
N TRP A 489 19.96 -5.41 22.99
CA TRP A 489 20.07 -6.29 21.84
C TRP A 489 19.34 -7.60 22.05
N GLU A 490 18.57 -8.01 21.04
CA GLU A 490 17.79 -9.24 21.02
C GLU A 490 18.00 -9.95 19.68
N LEU A 491 17.88 -11.28 19.69
CA LEU A 491 18.13 -12.12 18.52
C LEU A 491 17.06 -13.21 18.42
N VAL A 492 16.66 -13.52 17.18
CA VAL A 492 15.93 -14.74 16.86
C VAL A 492 16.59 -15.47 15.71
N VAL A 493 16.85 -16.75 15.92
CA VAL A 493 17.31 -17.67 14.87
C VAL A 493 16.11 -18.12 14.04
N LYS A 494 16.20 -17.98 12.71
CA LYS A 494 15.15 -18.40 11.78
C LYS A 494 15.33 -19.87 11.41
N LYS A 495 14.25 -20.64 11.49
CA LYS A 495 14.24 -22.10 11.26
C LYS A 495 13.88 -22.41 9.82
N VAL A 496 14.88 -22.76 9.02
CA VAL A 496 14.71 -23.12 7.59
C VAL A 496 14.29 -24.58 7.45
N LEU A 497 13.10 -24.83 6.90
CA LEU A 497 12.66 -26.18 6.54
C LEU A 497 13.54 -26.76 5.43
N GLY A 498 13.88 -28.04 5.56
CA GLY A 498 14.81 -28.72 4.66
C GLY A 498 16.27 -28.69 5.11
N GLY A 499 16.61 -27.85 6.10
CA GLY A 499 17.89 -27.87 6.80
C GLY A 499 17.81 -28.68 8.10
N LYS A 500 18.85 -29.47 8.41
CA LYS A 500 18.91 -30.29 9.64
C LYS A 500 19.34 -29.48 10.86
N ASP A 501 20.35 -28.65 10.70
CA ASP A 501 20.92 -27.76 11.70
C ASP A 501 20.93 -26.34 11.13
N GLN A 502 20.39 -25.35 11.86
CA GLN A 502 20.08 -23.99 11.35
C GLN A 502 20.45 -22.89 12.36
N LEU A 503 21.72 -22.85 12.78
CA LEU A 503 22.29 -21.87 13.73
C LEU A 503 21.59 -21.84 15.11
N LEU A 504 20.81 -22.87 15.45
CA LEU A 504 20.21 -23.00 16.78
C LEU A 504 21.31 -22.94 17.85
N GLU A 505 20.98 -22.38 19.02
CA GLU A 505 21.92 -22.12 20.13
C GLU A 505 22.92 -20.98 19.92
N THR A 506 22.79 -20.21 18.83
CA THR A 506 23.44 -18.88 18.72
C THR A 506 22.87 -17.94 19.79
N THR A 507 23.73 -17.13 20.41
CA THR A 507 23.32 -16.14 21.41
C THR A 507 23.83 -14.75 21.05
N ILE A 508 23.27 -13.72 21.69
CA ILE A 508 23.71 -12.33 21.56
C ILE A 508 23.98 -11.76 22.94
N ASN A 509 25.04 -10.99 23.08
CA ASN A 509 25.25 -10.18 24.26
C ASN A 509 24.25 -9.01 24.24
N GLU A 510 23.36 -8.98 25.23
CA GLU A 510 22.27 -8.00 25.32
C GLU A 510 22.73 -6.53 25.40
N ASN A 511 24.00 -6.27 25.74
CA ASN A 511 24.56 -4.93 25.92
C ASN A 511 25.47 -4.49 24.77
N THR A 512 26.21 -5.42 24.15
CA THR A 512 27.17 -5.09 23.08
C THR A 512 26.67 -5.40 21.69
N GLY A 513 25.60 -6.21 21.57
CA GLY A 513 25.15 -6.75 20.29
C GLY A 513 26.08 -7.82 19.73
N THR A 514 27.10 -8.25 20.46
CA THR A 514 28.04 -9.26 19.95
C THR A 514 27.34 -10.62 19.81
N ILE A 515 27.33 -11.18 18.61
CA ILE A 515 26.77 -12.50 18.31
C ILE A 515 27.82 -13.57 18.57
N ASP A 516 27.47 -14.58 19.37
CA ASP A 516 28.29 -15.74 19.70
C ASP A 516 27.73 -17.02 19.07
N PHE A 517 28.55 -17.66 18.23
CA PHE A 517 28.25 -18.89 17.51
C PHE A 517 28.92 -20.13 18.14
N SER A 518 29.52 -20.03 19.32
CA SER A 518 30.29 -21.10 19.98
C SER A 518 29.56 -22.44 20.10
N ASN A 519 28.23 -22.40 20.30
CA ASN A 519 27.37 -23.59 20.37
C ASN A 519 26.56 -23.84 19.08
N ALA A 520 26.62 -22.91 18.13
CA ALA A 520 25.84 -22.99 16.90
C ALA A 520 26.27 -24.14 16.00
N LYS A 521 25.30 -24.69 15.26
CA LYS A 521 25.53 -25.71 14.24
C LYS A 521 24.81 -25.32 12.96
N LEU A 522 25.42 -25.65 11.82
CA LEU A 522 24.80 -25.56 10.50
C LEU A 522 24.84 -26.95 9.84
N GLN A 523 24.22 -27.13 8.68
CA GLN A 523 24.21 -28.44 8.02
C GLN A 523 25.63 -28.87 7.63
N SER A 524 26.02 -30.06 8.09
CA SER A 524 27.36 -30.63 7.91
C SER A 524 27.58 -31.35 6.57
N ALA A 525 26.51 -31.68 5.85
CA ALA A 525 26.56 -32.60 4.71
C ALA A 525 26.62 -31.93 3.33
N ASP A 526 26.28 -30.65 3.17
CA ASP A 526 26.14 -29.99 1.87
C ASP A 526 26.32 -28.46 2.02
N VAL A 527 26.02 -27.69 0.97
CA VAL A 527 25.96 -26.22 1.05
C VAL A 527 24.66 -25.80 1.75
N CYS A 528 24.76 -24.96 2.77
CA CYS A 528 23.59 -24.48 3.52
C CYS A 528 23.75 -23.03 4.00
N VAL A 529 22.68 -22.24 3.86
CA VAL A 529 22.51 -20.90 4.44
C VAL A 529 21.61 -21.01 5.67
N GLY A 530 22.04 -20.42 6.77
CA GLY A 530 21.22 -20.12 7.95
C GLY A 530 21.03 -18.60 8.10
N MET A 531 19.96 -18.21 8.79
CA MET A 531 19.56 -16.82 9.01
C MET A 531 19.20 -16.59 10.48
N LEU A 532 19.56 -15.41 10.97
CA LEU A 532 19.04 -14.86 12.22
C LEU A 532 18.62 -13.41 12.00
N VAL A 533 17.79 -12.87 12.89
CA VAL A 533 17.43 -11.45 12.92
C VAL A 533 17.83 -10.87 14.25
N VAL A 534 18.53 -9.75 14.21
CA VAL A 534 18.90 -8.97 15.39
C VAL A 534 17.98 -7.75 15.47
N LYS A 535 17.51 -7.44 16.68
CA LYS A 535 16.84 -6.19 17.01
C LYS A 535 17.68 -5.45 18.04
N ALA A 536 17.86 -4.16 17.82
CA ALA A 536 18.50 -3.26 18.76
C ALA A 536 17.54 -2.12 19.10
N THR A 537 17.37 -1.84 20.39
CA THR A 537 16.47 -0.78 20.87
C THR A 537 17.23 0.20 21.74
N VAL A 538 17.11 1.50 21.46
CA VAL A 538 17.67 2.59 22.27
C VAL A 538 16.54 3.38 22.90
N GLY A 539 16.66 3.63 24.20
CA GLY A 539 15.69 4.37 25.00
C GLY A 539 14.43 3.57 25.34
N ASP A 540 13.59 4.19 26.15
CA ASP A 540 12.31 3.65 26.62
C ASP A 540 11.15 4.61 26.32
N GLY A 541 9.92 4.12 26.39
CA GLY A 541 8.72 4.95 26.23
C GLY A 541 8.50 5.42 24.78
N PRO A 542 7.80 6.56 24.57
CA PRO A 542 7.35 6.99 23.25
C PRO A 542 8.48 7.26 22.25
N LEU A 543 9.67 7.67 22.72
CA LEU A 543 10.82 7.95 21.86
C LEU A 543 11.72 6.74 21.63
N ALA A 544 11.39 5.56 22.18
CA ALA A 544 12.21 4.37 21.98
C ALA A 544 12.35 4.07 20.47
N TYR A 545 13.58 3.91 20.02
CA TYR A 545 13.87 3.67 18.60
C TYR A 545 14.44 2.26 18.44
N SER A 546 13.85 1.47 17.54
CA SER A 546 14.27 0.10 17.29
C SER A 546 14.66 -0.10 15.84
N VAL A 547 15.79 -0.78 15.63
CA VAL A 547 16.27 -1.19 14.30
C VAL A 547 16.36 -2.71 14.27
N THR A 548 15.97 -3.31 13.16
CA THR A 548 16.10 -4.75 12.91
C THR A 548 16.97 -5.00 11.69
N ALA A 549 17.88 -5.98 11.77
CA ALA A 549 18.71 -6.38 10.64
C ALA A 549 18.90 -7.90 10.60
N PRO A 550 18.80 -8.53 9.41
CA PRO A 550 19.10 -9.94 9.26
C PRO A 550 20.61 -10.17 9.19
N VAL A 551 21.08 -11.33 9.67
CA VAL A 551 22.45 -11.83 9.54
C VAL A 551 22.41 -13.25 9.00
N PHE A 552 23.27 -13.52 8.03
CA PHE A 552 23.31 -14.79 7.30
C PHE A 552 24.65 -15.48 7.45
N VAL A 553 24.62 -16.80 7.60
CA VAL A 553 25.83 -17.62 7.60
C VAL A 553 25.67 -18.75 6.59
N ARG A 554 26.61 -18.86 5.65
CA ARG A 554 26.68 -19.95 4.68
C ARG A 554 27.83 -20.89 5.05
N SER A 555 27.56 -22.18 5.12
CA SER A 555 28.58 -23.22 5.30
C SER A 555 28.62 -24.16 4.12
N SER A 556 29.82 -24.64 3.78
CA SER A 556 30.03 -25.71 2.80
C SER A 556 31.02 -26.75 3.33
N LYS A 557 30.70 -28.04 3.21
CA LYS A 557 31.68 -29.12 3.44
C LYS A 557 32.77 -29.07 2.38
N LYS A 558 34.01 -29.43 2.75
CA LYS A 558 35.17 -29.47 1.83
C LYS A 558 34.89 -30.13 0.46
N ALA A 559 34.15 -31.23 0.42
CA ALA A 559 33.81 -31.93 -0.83
C ALA A 559 32.84 -31.16 -1.74
N SER A 560 32.03 -30.26 -1.17
CA SER A 560 31.01 -29.44 -1.86
C SER A 560 31.40 -27.96 -1.91
N LYS A 561 32.57 -27.58 -1.37
CA LYS A 561 33.04 -26.19 -1.27
C LYS A 561 33.09 -25.50 -2.62
N ASN A 562 33.48 -26.24 -3.67
CA ASN A 562 33.57 -25.72 -5.03
C ASN A 562 32.33 -26.05 -5.87
N LEU A 563 31.25 -26.58 -5.27
CA LEU A 563 30.05 -26.96 -6.00
C LEU A 563 29.42 -25.74 -6.70
N ILE A 564 29.08 -24.72 -5.92
CA ILE A 564 28.52 -23.45 -6.38
C ILE A 564 28.74 -22.37 -5.31
N LYS A 565 29.25 -21.19 -5.69
CA LYS A 565 29.49 -20.08 -4.76
C LYS A 565 29.06 -18.73 -5.34
N TYR A 566 28.08 -18.10 -4.70
CA TYR A 566 27.67 -16.73 -4.98
C TYR A 566 28.40 -15.76 -4.04
N THR A 567 28.74 -14.58 -4.55
CA THR A 567 29.33 -13.50 -3.75
C THR A 567 28.80 -12.17 -4.29
N PRO A 568 27.80 -11.55 -3.63
CA PRO A 568 27.14 -11.99 -2.40
C PRO A 568 26.27 -13.25 -2.57
N PHE A 569 26.06 -14.03 -1.50
CA PHE A 569 25.12 -15.17 -1.48
C PHE A 569 23.74 -14.81 -0.92
N VAL A 570 23.64 -13.63 -0.30
CA VAL A 570 22.37 -12.98 -0.01
C VAL A 570 22.11 -12.00 -1.13
N ILE A 571 21.06 -12.27 -1.90
CA ILE A 571 20.68 -11.49 -3.07
C ILE A 571 19.63 -10.50 -2.61
N GLN A 572 20.02 -9.24 -2.44
CA GLN A 572 19.09 -8.15 -2.21
C GLN A 572 18.36 -7.87 -3.51
N MET A 573 17.04 -7.86 -3.45
CA MET A 573 16.19 -7.77 -4.62
C MET A 573 15.04 -6.84 -4.34
N ASN A 574 14.78 -5.92 -5.25
CA ASN A 574 13.56 -5.14 -5.19
C ASN A 574 12.42 -5.96 -5.83
N PRO A 575 11.36 -6.30 -5.09
CA PRO A 575 10.27 -7.12 -5.62
C PRO A 575 9.49 -6.44 -6.76
N LYS A 576 9.53 -5.11 -6.86
CA LYS A 576 8.85 -4.33 -7.91
C LYS A 576 9.61 -4.35 -9.22
N THR A 577 10.93 -4.15 -9.18
CA THR A 577 11.79 -4.11 -10.37
C THR A 577 12.41 -5.47 -10.72
N GLY A 578 12.38 -6.44 -9.80
CA GLY A 578 13.04 -7.73 -9.99
C GLY A 578 14.55 -7.55 -10.21
N GLY A 579 15.19 -8.53 -10.86
CA GLY A 579 16.60 -8.40 -11.20
C GLY A 579 17.32 -9.72 -11.37
N ARG A 580 18.64 -9.63 -11.52
CA ARG A 580 19.54 -10.77 -11.70
C ARG A 580 20.63 -10.74 -10.64
N SER A 581 20.91 -11.88 -10.01
CA SER A 581 22.03 -12.02 -9.10
C SER A 581 23.36 -11.88 -9.82
N ALA A 582 24.44 -11.64 -9.07
CA ALA A 582 25.78 -11.88 -9.58
C ALA A 582 25.93 -13.31 -10.11
N ILE A 583 26.74 -13.48 -11.14
CA ILE A 583 27.17 -14.80 -11.62
C ILE A 583 28.00 -15.46 -10.50
N PRO A 584 27.78 -16.75 -10.20
CA PRO A 584 28.53 -17.45 -9.17
C PRO A 584 30.03 -17.46 -9.49
N THR A 585 30.82 -17.06 -8.49
CA THR A 585 32.29 -17.00 -8.54
C THR A 585 32.96 -18.37 -8.67
N THR A 586 32.25 -19.45 -8.38
CA THR A 586 32.77 -20.83 -8.51
C THR A 586 31.66 -21.78 -8.90
N VAL A 587 31.95 -22.67 -9.85
CA VAL A 587 31.07 -23.73 -10.35
C VAL A 587 31.91 -25.01 -10.51
N ALA A 588 31.44 -26.15 -10.00
CA ALA A 588 32.23 -27.40 -10.00
C ALA A 588 32.37 -28.08 -11.38
N SER A 589 31.48 -27.76 -12.33
CA SER A 589 31.40 -28.39 -13.65
C SER A 589 30.65 -27.48 -14.60
N ASP A 590 31.09 -27.38 -15.85
CA ASP A 590 30.35 -26.66 -16.91
C ASP A 590 28.99 -27.32 -17.20
N ASN A 591 28.87 -28.62 -16.91
CA ASN A 591 27.62 -29.38 -17.01
C ASN A 591 26.75 -29.31 -15.75
N LEU A 592 27.10 -28.48 -14.75
CA LEU A 592 26.29 -28.34 -13.54
C LEU A 592 24.91 -27.83 -13.92
N ILE A 593 23.82 -28.50 -13.59
CA ILE A 593 22.44 -27.97 -13.75
C ILE A 593 21.87 -27.70 -12.38
N MET A 594 21.19 -26.56 -12.22
CA MET A 594 20.58 -26.14 -10.96
C MET A 594 19.14 -25.75 -11.16
N ASP A 595 18.27 -26.12 -10.22
CA ASP A 595 16.87 -25.73 -10.29
C ASP A 595 16.28 -25.64 -8.88
N PHE A 596 15.41 -24.65 -8.65
CA PHE A 596 14.66 -24.59 -7.39
C PHE A 596 13.79 -25.84 -7.25
N ARG A 597 13.58 -26.33 -6.01
CA ARG A 597 12.99 -27.67 -5.82
C ARG A 597 11.82 -27.76 -4.84
N THR A 598 11.99 -27.31 -3.61
CA THR A 598 10.98 -27.45 -2.55
C THR A 598 11.37 -26.59 -1.33
N ASN A 599 10.60 -26.68 -0.25
CA ASN A 599 10.83 -25.99 1.02
C ASN A 599 11.14 -24.49 0.81
N PHE A 600 10.19 -23.78 0.18
CA PHE A 600 10.30 -22.36 -0.09
C PHE A 600 9.94 -21.59 1.18
N ASN A 601 10.95 -21.31 2.01
CA ASN A 601 10.76 -20.60 3.27
C ASN A 601 10.82 -19.10 3.06
N PHE A 602 9.73 -18.38 3.39
CA PHE A 602 9.74 -16.93 3.42
C PHE A 602 9.67 -16.42 4.85
N PHE A 603 10.63 -15.58 5.24
CA PHE A 603 10.76 -15.05 6.59
C PHE A 603 10.58 -13.53 6.60
N GLU A 604 9.72 -13.05 7.48
CA GLU A 604 9.74 -11.64 7.86
C GLU A 604 11.02 -11.31 8.65
N VAL A 605 11.57 -10.11 8.42
CA VAL A 605 12.75 -9.59 9.14
C VAL A 605 12.33 -9.02 10.50
N ASN A 606 11.95 -9.90 11.42
CA ASN A 606 11.59 -9.54 12.79
C ASN A 606 12.13 -10.54 13.83
N THR A 607 12.00 -10.18 15.11
CA THR A 607 12.39 -11.01 16.26
C THR A 607 11.21 -11.65 16.99
N THR A 608 10.02 -11.66 16.40
CA THR A 608 8.81 -12.25 17.03
C THR A 608 8.48 -13.64 16.49
N THR A 609 8.89 -13.94 15.26
CA THR A 609 8.64 -15.24 14.62
C THR A 609 9.93 -15.96 14.27
N ALA A 610 10.02 -17.27 14.58
CA ALA A 610 11.19 -18.09 14.21
C ALA A 610 10.97 -18.89 12.92
N ASN A 611 9.71 -19.23 12.59
CA ASN A 611 9.37 -20.04 11.42
C ASN A 611 8.97 -19.14 10.27
N GLY A 612 9.30 -19.56 9.05
CA GLY A 612 8.85 -18.89 7.82
C GLY A 612 7.52 -19.45 7.34
N VAL A 613 6.84 -18.68 6.49
CA VAL A 613 5.65 -19.13 5.77
C VAL A 613 6.05 -19.91 4.52
N GLN A 614 5.19 -20.83 4.11
CA GLN A 614 5.37 -21.69 2.93
C GLN A 614 4.24 -21.46 1.93
N PRO A 615 4.38 -21.86 0.65
CA PRO A 615 3.28 -21.80 -0.31
C PRO A 615 1.99 -22.50 0.14
N SER A 616 2.07 -23.49 1.02
CA SER A 616 0.91 -24.19 1.60
C SER A 616 0.23 -23.44 2.75
N THR A 617 0.78 -22.32 3.21
CA THR A 617 0.26 -21.55 4.34
C THR A 617 -0.79 -20.56 3.83
N ALA A 618 -2.07 -20.93 3.93
CA ALA A 618 -3.17 -20.13 3.41
C ALA A 618 -3.14 -18.68 3.92
N GLY A 619 -3.39 -17.71 3.03
CA GLY A 619 -3.39 -16.28 3.35
C GLY A 619 -2.00 -15.68 3.62
N SER A 620 -0.93 -16.43 3.39
CA SER A 620 0.43 -15.87 3.40
C SER A 620 0.85 -15.42 2.01
N ILE A 621 1.81 -14.49 1.94
CA ILE A 621 2.37 -14.03 0.66
C ILE A 621 2.84 -15.20 -0.22
N MET A 622 3.49 -16.23 0.35
CA MET A 622 3.94 -17.38 -0.43
C MET A 622 2.79 -18.19 -1.04
N ASN A 623 1.65 -18.26 -0.35
CA ASN A 623 0.46 -18.89 -0.89
C ASN A 623 -0.12 -18.06 -2.03
N ASP A 624 -0.24 -16.75 -1.84
CA ASP A 624 -0.72 -15.83 -2.87
C ASP A 624 0.11 -15.92 -4.15
N LEU A 625 1.44 -15.96 -4.02
CA LEU A 625 2.37 -16.08 -5.15
C LEU A 625 2.18 -17.38 -5.94
N TRP A 626 2.03 -18.52 -5.25
CA TRP A 626 1.79 -19.81 -5.91
C TRP A 626 0.39 -19.85 -6.54
N VAL A 627 -0.61 -19.32 -5.83
CA VAL A 627 -1.98 -19.21 -6.33
C VAL A 627 -2.00 -18.37 -7.61
N ASN A 628 -1.36 -17.21 -7.60
CA ASN A 628 -1.26 -16.31 -8.75
C ASN A 628 -0.58 -17.01 -9.92
N PHE A 629 0.60 -17.62 -9.73
CA PHE A 629 1.29 -18.33 -10.81
C PHE A 629 0.39 -19.40 -11.46
N TYR A 630 -0.24 -20.28 -10.68
CA TYR A 630 -1.06 -21.37 -11.22
C TYR A 630 -2.34 -20.86 -11.90
N LYS A 631 -2.99 -19.84 -11.35
CA LYS A 631 -4.21 -19.24 -11.93
C LYS A 631 -3.92 -18.44 -13.19
N THR A 632 -2.78 -17.78 -13.26
CA THR A 632 -2.40 -16.90 -14.39
C THR A 632 -1.80 -17.70 -15.54
N THR A 633 -0.94 -18.68 -15.26
CA THR A 633 -0.32 -19.51 -16.31
C THR A 633 -1.21 -20.65 -16.82
N GLY A 634 -2.28 -21.00 -16.08
CA GLY A 634 -3.11 -22.17 -16.35
C GLY A 634 -2.41 -23.52 -16.13
N ALA A 635 -1.18 -23.51 -15.60
CA ALA A 635 -0.45 -24.71 -15.24
C ALA A 635 -1.29 -25.61 -14.32
N ASN A 636 -1.17 -26.93 -14.46
CA ASN A 636 -1.94 -27.91 -13.68
C ASN A 636 -3.47 -27.70 -13.78
N SER A 637 -3.95 -27.25 -14.95
CA SER A 637 -5.35 -26.89 -15.18
C SER A 637 -5.86 -25.82 -14.21
N GLY A 638 -4.99 -24.89 -13.80
CA GLY A 638 -5.28 -23.84 -12.83
C GLY A 638 -5.34 -24.33 -11.37
N ASN A 639 -5.23 -25.63 -11.11
CA ASN A 639 -5.23 -26.16 -9.76
C ASN A 639 -3.91 -25.85 -9.06
N VAL A 640 -3.98 -25.11 -7.96
CA VAL A 640 -2.81 -24.67 -7.21
C VAL A 640 -2.09 -25.88 -6.58
N ASN A 641 -0.83 -26.08 -6.96
CA ASN A 641 0.03 -27.11 -6.36
C ASN A 641 1.12 -26.45 -5.51
N THR A 642 0.82 -26.27 -4.23
CA THR A 642 1.71 -25.60 -3.26
C THR A 642 2.98 -26.39 -2.92
N GLY A 643 3.07 -27.67 -3.33
CA GLY A 643 4.26 -28.50 -3.15
C GLY A 643 5.22 -28.50 -4.34
N ALA A 644 4.81 -27.92 -5.47
CA ALA A 644 5.57 -27.98 -6.71
C ALA A 644 6.54 -26.80 -6.89
N LYS A 645 7.65 -27.08 -7.58
CA LYS A 645 8.69 -26.09 -7.90
C LYS A 645 8.36 -25.18 -9.07
N LYS A 646 7.29 -25.46 -9.81
CA LYS A 646 7.00 -24.86 -11.11
C LYS A 646 7.01 -23.32 -11.09
N PRO A 647 6.45 -22.61 -10.08
CA PRO A 647 6.53 -21.16 -10.05
C PRO A 647 7.95 -20.60 -10.00
N MET A 648 8.94 -21.41 -9.61
CA MET A 648 10.33 -21.00 -9.46
C MET A 648 11.29 -21.80 -10.37
N SER A 649 10.83 -22.53 -11.38
CA SER A 649 11.69 -23.45 -12.13
C SER A 649 11.98 -22.96 -13.54
N SER A 650 13.22 -23.08 -14.02
CA SER A 650 13.53 -22.85 -15.45
C SER A 650 13.39 -24.11 -16.32
N LEU A 651 13.25 -25.28 -15.71
CA LEU A 651 13.36 -26.58 -16.38
C LEU A 651 12.03 -27.35 -16.45
N ASP A 652 11.03 -26.94 -15.66
CA ASP A 652 9.78 -27.69 -15.54
C ASP A 652 8.88 -27.48 -16.76
N THR A 653 8.78 -28.49 -17.61
CA THR A 653 7.91 -28.51 -18.81
C THR A 653 6.56 -29.21 -18.59
N SER A 654 6.26 -29.62 -17.35
CA SER A 654 5.11 -30.47 -17.03
C SER A 654 3.79 -29.70 -16.87
N ASN A 655 2.69 -30.42 -16.64
CA ASN A 655 1.39 -29.88 -16.23
C ASN A 655 0.81 -28.83 -17.20
N GLY A 656 1.04 -29.00 -18.51
CA GLY A 656 0.44 -28.17 -19.55
C GLY A 656 1.02 -26.77 -19.69
N PHE A 657 2.12 -26.45 -18.99
CA PHE A 657 2.81 -25.16 -19.10
C PHE A 657 4.32 -25.38 -19.18
N ASP A 658 4.95 -24.88 -20.24
CA ASP A 658 6.37 -25.10 -20.51
C ASP A 658 7.19 -23.89 -20.05
N ASN A 659 7.79 -23.97 -18.85
CA ASN A 659 8.56 -22.85 -18.30
C ASN A 659 9.77 -22.49 -19.17
N THR A 660 10.35 -23.44 -19.92
CA THR A 660 11.55 -23.18 -20.74
C THR A 660 11.30 -22.17 -21.86
N LYS A 661 10.03 -21.92 -22.18
CA LYS A 661 9.58 -20.95 -23.19
C LYS A 661 8.90 -19.71 -22.59
N ASN A 662 8.64 -19.71 -21.27
CA ASN A 662 7.84 -18.70 -20.57
C ASN A 662 8.48 -18.34 -19.23
N LEU A 663 9.79 -18.09 -19.26
CA LEU A 663 10.59 -17.84 -18.04
C LEU A 663 10.19 -16.55 -17.35
N ASP A 664 9.74 -15.56 -18.10
CA ASP A 664 9.18 -14.27 -17.66
C ASP A 664 7.93 -14.40 -16.80
N MET A 665 7.16 -15.48 -16.98
CA MET A 665 5.94 -15.77 -16.21
C MET A 665 6.21 -16.50 -14.88
N THR A 666 7.46 -16.89 -14.61
CA THR A 666 7.83 -17.49 -13.32
C THR A 666 8.06 -16.42 -12.25
N LEU A 667 8.02 -16.78 -10.97
CA LEU A 667 8.40 -15.88 -9.87
C LEU A 667 9.91 -15.61 -9.86
N GLY A 668 10.70 -16.56 -10.37
CA GLY A 668 12.15 -16.50 -10.50
C GLY A 668 12.75 -17.85 -10.85
N TYR A 669 13.99 -17.89 -11.32
CA TYR A 669 14.60 -19.12 -11.82
C TYR A 669 16.14 -19.04 -11.85
N PHE A 670 16.79 -20.20 -12.04
CA PHE A 670 18.22 -20.24 -12.36
C PHE A 670 18.41 -20.18 -13.87
N ASP A 671 19.22 -19.23 -14.35
CA ASP A 671 19.65 -19.20 -15.73
C ASP A 671 20.64 -20.35 -16.00
N GLN A 672 20.33 -21.20 -16.97
CA GLN A 672 21.15 -22.38 -17.30
C GLN A 672 22.36 -22.05 -18.19
N THR A 673 22.59 -20.78 -18.50
CA THR A 673 23.78 -20.30 -19.20
C THR A 673 24.89 -20.01 -18.19
N ASP A 674 24.61 -19.18 -17.19
CA ASP A 674 25.60 -18.64 -16.24
C ASP A 674 25.33 -19.00 -14.77
N ARG A 675 24.22 -19.69 -14.47
CA ARG A 675 23.75 -20.03 -13.11
C ARG A 675 23.44 -18.81 -12.25
N SER A 676 23.27 -17.62 -12.82
CA SER A 676 22.69 -16.51 -12.07
C SER A 676 21.21 -16.80 -11.75
N ILE A 677 20.69 -16.11 -10.74
CA ILE A 677 19.29 -16.19 -10.34
C ILE A 677 18.58 -14.99 -10.90
N VAL A 678 17.49 -15.23 -11.62
CA VAL A 678 16.61 -14.19 -12.13
C VAL A 678 15.37 -14.16 -11.26
N ILE A 679 15.01 -12.98 -10.78
CA ILE A 679 13.72 -12.69 -10.16
C ILE A 679 12.97 -11.80 -11.12
N ASN A 680 11.78 -12.23 -11.54
CA ASN A 680 10.99 -11.42 -12.47
C ASN A 680 10.31 -10.25 -11.75
N PRO A 681 10.24 -9.08 -12.41
CA PRO A 681 9.67 -7.86 -11.82
C PRO A 681 8.19 -8.04 -11.50
N ASP A 682 7.73 -7.37 -10.44
CA ASP A 682 6.31 -7.27 -10.06
C ASP A 682 5.62 -8.61 -9.74
N MET A 683 6.37 -9.70 -9.69
CA MET A 683 5.83 -11.03 -9.40
C MET A 683 5.68 -11.29 -7.90
N TRP A 684 6.53 -10.67 -7.06
CA TRP A 684 6.60 -10.89 -5.62
C TRP A 684 5.68 -9.93 -4.85
N LYS A 685 4.36 -10.04 -5.12
CA LYS A 685 3.30 -9.17 -4.59
C LYS A 685 2.16 -10.01 -4.01
N SER A 686 1.62 -9.60 -2.85
CA SER A 686 0.49 -10.26 -2.20
C SER A 686 -0.81 -10.07 -3.00
N ALA A 687 -1.87 -10.78 -2.61
CA ALA A 687 -3.19 -10.57 -3.21
C ALA A 687 -3.77 -9.15 -2.97
N THR A 688 -3.29 -8.43 -1.95
CA THR A 688 -3.72 -7.04 -1.65
C THR A 688 -2.87 -5.98 -2.36
N GLY A 689 -1.88 -6.39 -3.15
CA GLY A 689 -0.98 -5.49 -3.86
C GLY A 689 0.25 -5.05 -3.06
N GLU A 690 0.46 -5.59 -1.86
CA GLU A 690 1.65 -5.29 -1.05
C GLU A 690 2.85 -6.10 -1.55
N TYR A 691 3.96 -5.42 -1.83
CA TYR A 691 5.19 -6.08 -2.25
C TYR A 691 5.84 -6.88 -1.12
N ALA A 692 6.54 -7.95 -1.48
CA ALA A 692 7.26 -8.79 -0.53
C ALA A 692 8.33 -7.99 0.21
N ASN A 693 8.20 -7.87 1.53
CA ASN A 693 9.30 -7.45 2.41
C ASN A 693 9.69 -8.62 3.32
N GLY A 694 10.83 -9.25 3.04
CA GLY A 694 11.25 -10.46 3.73
C GLY A 694 12.25 -11.29 2.95
N VAL A 695 12.60 -12.47 3.47
CA VAL A 695 13.69 -13.28 2.94
C VAL A 695 13.20 -14.66 2.52
N LEU A 696 13.40 -15.00 1.24
CA LEU A 696 13.21 -16.35 0.72
C LEU A 696 14.50 -17.17 0.87
N ILE A 697 14.38 -18.32 1.53
CA ILE A 697 15.41 -19.36 1.59
C ILE A 697 14.83 -20.68 1.04
N PRO A 698 15.11 -21.01 -0.23
CA PRO A 698 14.58 -22.19 -0.90
C PRO A 698 15.59 -23.34 -0.91
N GLN A 699 15.10 -24.58 -1.05
CA GLN A 699 15.93 -25.73 -1.35
C GLN A 699 16.12 -25.86 -2.88
N VAL A 700 17.36 -26.07 -3.30
CA VAL A 700 17.78 -26.15 -4.70
C VAL A 700 18.28 -27.56 -4.99
N ALA A 701 17.87 -28.13 -6.11
CA ALA A 701 18.41 -29.40 -6.61
C ALA A 701 19.57 -29.14 -7.58
N VAL A 702 20.59 -29.99 -7.54
CA VAL A 702 21.79 -29.87 -8.38
C VAL A 702 22.14 -31.18 -9.08
N SER A 703 22.72 -31.10 -10.27
CA SER A 703 23.32 -32.24 -10.97
C SER A 703 24.61 -31.84 -11.66
N THR A 704 25.69 -32.60 -11.50
CA THR A 704 27.01 -32.29 -12.11
C THR A 704 27.26 -32.99 -13.44
N ASP A 705 26.36 -33.89 -13.86
CA ASP A 705 26.48 -34.72 -15.06
C ASP A 705 25.61 -34.24 -16.25
N GLY A 706 24.97 -33.08 -16.12
CA GLY A 706 24.06 -32.53 -17.14
C GLY A 706 22.63 -33.12 -17.14
N SER A 707 22.29 -34.00 -16.18
CA SER A 707 20.92 -34.51 -16.04
C SER A 707 20.01 -33.54 -15.26
N VAL A 708 18.69 -33.67 -15.44
CA VAL A 708 17.71 -32.84 -14.74
C VAL A 708 17.79 -33.10 -13.22
N PRO A 709 18.05 -32.08 -12.39
CA PRO A 709 18.33 -32.29 -10.98
C PRO A 709 17.06 -32.59 -10.16
N ASP A 710 17.16 -33.53 -9.20
CA ASP A 710 16.08 -33.86 -8.26
C ASP A 710 16.56 -34.32 -6.86
N LYS A 711 17.53 -35.25 -6.82
CA LYS A 711 17.92 -35.96 -5.58
C LYS A 711 18.91 -35.20 -4.70
N THR A 712 19.97 -34.64 -5.28
CA THR A 712 21.00 -33.90 -4.54
C THR A 712 20.48 -32.49 -4.29
N ARG A 713 20.28 -32.14 -3.01
CA ARG A 713 19.62 -30.89 -2.62
C ARG A 713 20.44 -30.09 -1.63
N ILE A 714 20.54 -28.79 -1.89
CA ILE A 714 21.34 -27.83 -1.12
C ILE A 714 20.52 -26.57 -0.82
N ILE A 715 21.02 -25.69 0.04
CA ILE A 715 20.41 -24.38 0.35
C ILE A 715 21.51 -23.33 0.16
N PRO A 716 21.78 -22.89 -1.08
CA PRO A 716 23.02 -22.19 -1.39
C PRO A 716 22.94 -20.67 -1.23
N ILE A 717 21.73 -20.11 -1.13
CA ILE A 717 21.43 -18.68 -1.23
C ILE A 717 20.29 -18.28 -0.30
N ALA A 718 20.16 -16.96 -0.09
CA ALA A 718 18.96 -16.30 0.41
C ALA A 718 18.61 -15.14 -0.54
N ILE A 719 17.34 -14.91 -0.81
CA ILE A 719 16.87 -13.75 -1.59
C ILE A 719 16.11 -12.85 -0.63
N TRP A 720 16.60 -11.63 -0.41
CA TRP A 720 16.01 -10.65 0.49
C TRP A 720 15.27 -9.58 -0.33
N PHE A 721 13.96 -9.59 -0.21
CA PHE A 721 13.06 -8.63 -0.82
C PHE A 721 12.87 -7.40 0.07
N ASP A 722 13.11 -6.21 -0.48
CA ASP A 722 12.75 -4.91 0.09
C ASP A 722 12.63 -3.90 -1.06
N GLU A 723 11.60 -3.06 -1.05
CA GLU A 723 11.37 -2.05 -2.09
C GLU A 723 12.43 -0.93 -2.10
N ASN A 724 13.24 -0.84 -1.04
CA ASN A 724 14.34 0.13 -0.95
C ASN A 724 15.66 -0.38 -1.55
N PHE A 725 15.72 -1.63 -2.03
CA PHE A 725 16.90 -2.13 -2.73
C PHE A 725 16.94 -1.65 -4.19
N GLU A 726 18.15 -1.46 -4.70
CA GLU A 726 18.42 -1.02 -6.08
C GLU A 726 18.63 -2.20 -7.03
#